data_AF-A0A6V8H1V0-F1
#
_entry.id   AF-A0A6V8H1V0-F1
#
_cell.length_a   1.000
_cell.length_b   1.000
_cell.length_c   1.000
_cell.angle_alpha   90.00
_cell.angle_beta   90.00
_cell.angle_gamma   90.00
#
_symmetry.space_group_name_H-M   'P 1'
#
loop_
_entity.id
_entity.type
_entity.pdbx_description
1 polymer ?
#
loop_
_entity_poly.entity_id
_entity_poly.type
_entity_poly.pdbx_seq_one_letter_code
_entity_poly.pdbx_strand_id
1 'polypeptide(L)'
;MLATETVHLQPNHLPPDYEGPNNSIFNKKQLFFLPWPRPTTVQVENVCTGEENEKIEEKQVQLLPQHPQLRTEKQPQQVICPYTARLKAEEVMSIVEGYGYHEKKGPAGEGWLGRASFTPRVQKHIVANEIIPMVLPAFPMKSNNRMDKVLGALPDLGEELGLARLSNLCSDIKAVYPPGALVVIVTDGLCYNDLVGISDGEVWEYGHRLRQIAREKGYACIRFNRIMNLLGIYNGAEISKEEYTQLCDKARSELHRRYGRPGFDVDKFLKSDEDYLRTYNGYDKFMKVDLRFSPMTKNCPGPKQYKKKVKLVAKSMIVRGVEFAELVRQIYPDSLRLSIHPSSGQTKLSCPLIPQPNSFSMSPWHSTVAVTRNGTFVTAHKSQHRQDDKYTLVHKGNQPYYFREKSELFEWEKSYVEFEHDYKQHLVIREVPVQKEECIDGSNRSVSYTHQAEELSEVDLDKLAKLAILHKSVKFESANRLYNHQARGTGRTAMKMLSISLLQHFTWCLLLIWVQTTIASVIPTKQNILDVQQPSQNDWPQNTIQAVMSTGQTVTLNGIPYYVPPEPLTSIGLPENTKLNSGLNALTVFKPTLLPFGEQELEAAVESYLCEDDVFTTSFLQAALPGVESAVAVLSRLYFTKTFSQPLAGVRLAVKDIFDVQGIRTSAGSRAWYHFYPPANTTSAVVNALIDAGAVIVGKVKTSQFANGQLATADWIDYHSPFNPRGDGYQQPFSSSTGAGVGIASYDWLDLALGTDTGGSIRFPSQANGVFGIRASHGAANLEKVVPLAPQFDTAGLIARDPAVWKAASQIIYPNTVFGWSEYPRKIQAVFTSPLDVSDQVDNMVGEFLQRLARHLSASLTNLNIPSLWTETHPSNMSSDLVEAIDKIYPTIIGIEQARLVRDPFYANYKEQHSGRLPFVNPAPRIRWGYGDSLPKGTLEEALTNQTAFQSWIASNVLKPDPQTCSESLLVYVEPATRSPLYRDYYRDEPTIPFGSGANMISVYAGVPDMVVPIGEKTYVSQVTGVEEMSPVSVDLVAARSCDGMLFQLVNELAREGILREVKAGRSLVSGGDILF
;
A
#
# COMPACT_ATOMS: atom_id res chain seq x y z
N MET A 1 57.18 -26.91 10.32
CA MET A 1 57.85 -26.73 9.00
C MET A 1 56.81 -26.06 8.11
N LEU A 2 56.92 -24.85 7.58
CA LEU A 2 57.89 -23.75 7.49
C LEU A 2 56.99 -22.49 7.32
N ALA A 3 57.02 -21.51 8.23
CA ALA A 3 57.85 -20.28 8.19
C ALA A 3 57.15 -19.12 7.42
N THR A 4 56.56 -18.12 8.11
CA THR A 4 57.08 -16.76 8.45
C THR A 4 57.08 -15.79 7.25
N GLU A 5 56.59 -14.55 7.34
CA GLU A 5 57.19 -13.45 8.12
C GLU A 5 56.21 -12.35 8.61
N THR A 6 56.74 -11.63 9.60
CA THR A 6 56.13 -10.69 10.56
C THR A 6 56.69 -9.29 10.32
N VAL A 7 55.95 -8.21 10.64
CA VAL A 7 56.54 -7.02 11.29
C VAL A 7 55.57 -6.46 12.34
N HIS A 8 56.08 -6.34 13.57
CA HIS A 8 55.49 -5.77 14.80
C HIS A 8 55.42 -4.22 14.75
N LEU A 9 54.55 -3.54 15.53
CA LEU A 9 54.84 -3.11 16.90
C LEU A 9 53.56 -2.71 17.66
N GLN A 10 53.62 -2.95 18.97
CA GLN A 10 52.54 -2.84 19.95
C GLN A 10 52.80 -1.64 20.92
N PRO A 11 52.05 -1.42 22.02
CA PRO A 11 51.30 -0.19 22.34
C PRO A 11 51.89 0.63 23.50
N ASN A 12 51.26 1.75 23.88
CA ASN A 12 51.45 2.35 25.20
C ASN A 12 50.14 2.86 25.82
N HIS A 13 50.07 2.67 27.13
CA HIS A 13 48.94 2.81 28.05
C HIS A 13 48.49 4.25 28.37
N LEU A 14 47.20 4.35 28.76
CA LEU A 14 46.51 5.36 29.58
C LEU A 14 47.20 5.59 30.97
N PRO A 15 46.74 6.42 31.96
CA PRO A 15 45.52 7.28 32.15
C PRO A 15 45.89 8.64 32.87
N PRO A 16 45.16 9.18 33.88
CA PRO A 16 43.84 9.85 33.96
C PRO A 16 43.88 11.27 34.63
N ASP A 17 42.73 11.99 34.67
CA ASP A 17 42.11 12.52 35.92
C ASP A 17 41.23 13.80 35.76
N TYR A 18 40.11 13.78 36.51
CA TYR A 18 39.38 14.88 37.18
C TYR A 18 38.71 16.00 36.34
N GLU A 19 37.57 16.62 36.66
CA GLU A 19 36.43 16.46 37.60
C GLU A 19 35.41 17.57 37.18
N GLY A 20 34.14 17.53 37.63
CA GLY A 20 33.03 18.45 37.24
C GLY A 20 33.15 19.92 37.74
N PRO A 21 32.07 20.73 37.92
CA PRO A 21 30.62 20.42 37.89
C PRO A 21 29.65 21.55 37.38
N ASN A 22 28.33 21.27 37.48
CA ASN A 22 27.19 22.15 37.86
C ASN A 22 26.54 23.25 36.95
N ASN A 23 25.19 23.16 36.90
CA ASN A 23 24.14 24.23 36.95
C ASN A 23 24.04 25.25 35.79
N SER A 24 22.90 25.78 35.32
CA SER A 24 21.45 25.68 35.62
C SER A 24 20.66 26.62 34.65
N ILE A 25 19.32 26.46 34.58
CA ILE A 25 18.27 27.52 34.37
C ILE A 25 17.88 28.01 32.93
N PHE A 26 16.63 27.68 32.58
CA PHE A 26 15.51 28.40 31.93
C PHE A 26 15.60 29.19 30.58
N ASN A 27 14.64 28.81 29.71
CA ASN A 27 13.55 29.61 29.08
C ASN A 27 13.54 29.94 27.56
N LYS A 28 12.46 29.45 26.92
CA LYS A 28 11.49 30.10 26.00
C LYS A 28 11.89 30.59 24.59
N LYS A 29 11.07 30.07 23.65
CA LYS A 29 10.32 30.72 22.53
C LYS A 29 10.85 30.63 21.08
N GLN A 30 9.96 30.02 20.27
CA GLN A 30 9.42 30.45 18.95
C GLN A 30 10.27 30.41 17.67
N LEU A 31 9.80 29.53 16.76
CA LEU A 31 9.50 29.74 15.32
C LEU A 31 10.56 30.45 14.44
N PHE A 32 11.08 29.76 13.41
CA PHE A 32 10.57 29.80 12.03
C PHE A 32 11.50 29.06 11.04
N PHE A 33 10.85 28.53 10.00
CA PHE A 33 11.36 27.83 8.83
C PHE A 33 12.28 28.67 7.94
N LEU A 34 13.36 28.09 7.41
CA LEU A 34 13.95 28.51 6.12
C LEU A 34 14.55 27.32 5.32
N PRO A 35 14.59 27.42 3.97
CA PRO A 35 14.84 26.32 3.03
C PRO A 35 16.27 26.30 2.43
N TRP A 36 16.66 25.15 1.89
CA TRP A 36 17.96 24.87 1.27
C TRP A 36 18.02 25.26 -0.23
N PRO A 37 19.15 25.82 -0.74
CA PRO A 37 19.35 26.20 -2.14
C PRO A 37 19.99 25.10 -3.01
N ARG A 38 19.94 25.30 -4.33
CA ARG A 38 20.32 24.32 -5.37
C ARG A 38 21.79 24.36 -5.79
N PRO A 39 22.30 23.26 -6.39
CA PRO A 39 23.65 23.16 -6.93
C PRO A 39 23.73 23.60 -8.41
N THR A 40 24.84 24.22 -8.78
CA THR A 40 25.27 24.46 -10.16
C THR A 40 26.33 23.44 -10.57
N THR A 41 26.07 22.76 -11.69
CA THR A 41 26.97 21.82 -12.38
C THR A 41 28.01 22.59 -13.21
N VAL A 42 29.27 22.15 -13.19
CA VAL A 42 30.32 22.55 -14.15
C VAL A 42 30.73 21.32 -14.96
N GLN A 43 30.85 21.51 -16.27
CA GLN A 43 31.28 20.52 -17.25
C GLN A 43 32.77 20.18 -17.12
N VAL A 44 33.12 18.93 -17.38
CA VAL A 44 34.49 18.43 -17.42
C VAL A 44 34.84 18.14 -18.89
N GLU A 45 35.83 18.87 -19.43
CA GLU A 45 36.60 18.46 -20.61
C GLU A 45 38.10 18.56 -20.30
N ASN A 46 38.69 17.38 -20.15
CA ASN A 46 40.00 16.89 -20.58
C ASN A 46 41.19 17.81 -20.95
N VAL A 47 42.31 17.48 -20.27
CA VAL A 47 43.71 17.28 -20.74
C VAL A 47 44.77 18.36 -20.44
N CYS A 48 45.76 17.85 -19.69
CA CYS A 48 47.16 18.17 -19.44
C CYS A 48 47.88 19.29 -20.22
N THR A 49 48.57 20.15 -19.48
CA THR A 49 50.04 20.41 -19.43
C THR A 49 50.26 21.83 -18.89
N GLY A 50 51.05 22.04 -17.85
CA GLY A 50 52.47 22.39 -17.99
C GLY A 50 52.72 23.82 -17.49
N GLU A 51 53.30 23.91 -16.30
CA GLU A 51 54.30 24.88 -15.81
C GLU A 51 54.13 26.42 -15.98
N GLU A 52 54.09 27.05 -14.79
CA GLU A 52 54.95 28.16 -14.34
C GLU A 52 54.72 29.63 -14.76
N ASN A 53 54.36 30.41 -13.71
CA ASN A 53 55.03 31.61 -13.20
C ASN A 53 54.86 32.99 -13.89
N GLU A 54 54.09 33.86 -13.22
CA GLU A 54 54.55 35.03 -12.43
C GLU A 54 53.66 36.30 -12.53
N LYS A 55 53.15 36.69 -11.35
CA LYS A 55 52.99 38.05 -10.77
C LYS A 55 52.11 39.09 -11.50
N ILE A 56 51.10 39.64 -10.79
CA ILE A 56 51.17 40.96 -10.09
C ILE A 56 49.78 41.30 -9.47
N GLU A 57 49.83 41.54 -8.16
CA GLU A 57 49.10 42.47 -7.28
C GLU A 57 47.59 42.40 -6.96
N GLU A 58 47.39 42.43 -5.64
CA GLU A 58 46.18 42.35 -4.83
C GLU A 58 45.35 43.64 -4.80
N LYS A 59 44.02 43.49 -4.66
CA LYS A 59 43.21 44.41 -3.84
C LYS A 59 42.22 43.60 -2.98
N GLN A 60 42.33 43.83 -1.68
CA GLN A 60 41.61 43.20 -0.57
C GLN A 60 40.08 43.36 -0.64
N VAL A 61 39.35 42.27 -0.35
CA VAL A 61 38.03 42.31 0.30
C VAL A 61 38.06 41.38 1.51
N GLN A 62 37.60 41.94 2.62
CA GLN A 62 37.69 41.44 3.99
C GLN A 62 36.84 40.18 4.27
N LEU A 63 37.42 39.36 5.12
CA LEU A 63 36.93 38.11 5.70
C LEU A 63 35.74 38.32 6.66
N LEU A 64 34.72 37.45 6.55
CA LEU A 64 33.65 37.20 7.53
C LEU A 64 33.40 35.67 7.61
N PRO A 65 32.80 35.17 8.70
CA PRO A 65 33.40 34.14 9.56
C PRO A 65 33.05 32.70 9.21
N GLN A 66 34.01 31.81 9.49
CA GLN A 66 33.83 30.36 9.49
C GLN A 66 32.90 29.95 10.65
N HIS A 67 31.84 29.21 10.33
CA HIS A 67 30.98 28.53 11.30
C HIS A 67 30.87 27.04 10.95
N PRO A 68 30.58 26.18 11.94
CA PRO A 68 31.26 24.92 12.18
C PRO A 68 30.65 23.75 11.40
N GLN A 69 31.53 22.85 10.95
CA GLN A 69 31.15 21.56 10.38
C GLN A 69 30.53 20.67 11.47
N LEU A 70 29.20 20.54 11.45
CA LEU A 70 28.51 19.42 12.11
C LEU A 70 28.71 18.18 11.22
N ARG A 71 29.60 17.26 11.63
CA ARG A 71 29.64 15.89 11.12
C ARG A 71 28.37 15.17 11.56
N THR A 72 27.37 15.12 10.70
CA THR A 72 26.32 14.09 10.77
C THR A 72 26.90 12.80 10.24
N GLU A 73 26.95 11.76 11.07
CA GLU A 73 27.19 10.39 10.61
C GLU A 73 26.19 10.05 9.50
N LYS A 74 26.70 9.74 8.31
CA LYS A 74 25.89 9.25 7.20
C LYS A 74 25.30 7.90 7.60
N GLN A 75 24.00 7.84 7.83
CA GLN A 75 23.28 6.58 7.73
C GLN A 75 23.52 5.98 6.33
N PRO A 76 23.68 4.65 6.19
CA PRO A 76 23.83 4.04 4.88
C PRO A 76 22.57 4.32 4.06
N GLN A 77 22.71 5.06 2.97
CA GLN A 77 21.65 5.21 1.98
C GLN A 77 21.32 3.82 1.46
N GLN A 78 20.08 3.38 1.70
CA GLN A 78 19.53 2.17 1.12
C GLN A 78 19.57 2.34 -0.41
N VAL A 79 20.50 1.66 -1.08
CA VAL A 79 20.64 1.75 -2.54
C VAL A 79 19.41 1.07 -3.14
N ILE A 80 18.43 1.88 -3.54
CA ILE A 80 17.30 1.39 -4.33
C ILE A 80 17.88 0.96 -5.68
N CYS A 81 17.67 -0.31 -6.05
CA CYS A 81 18.09 -0.82 -7.35
C CYS A 81 17.60 0.15 -8.46
N PRO A 82 18.49 0.63 -9.36
CA PRO A 82 18.13 1.58 -10.41
C PRO A 82 16.94 1.12 -11.27
N TYR A 83 16.75 -0.19 -11.39
CA TYR A 83 15.62 -0.80 -12.05
C TYR A 83 14.30 -0.67 -11.27
N THR A 84 14.30 -0.97 -9.97
CA THR A 84 13.14 -0.73 -9.08
C THR A 84 12.74 0.74 -9.10
N ALA A 85 13.72 1.64 -9.14
CA ALA A 85 13.44 3.07 -9.24
C ALA A 85 12.81 3.46 -10.59
N ARG A 86 13.25 2.85 -11.70
CA ARG A 86 12.64 3.03 -13.04
C ARG A 86 11.20 2.55 -13.06
N LEU A 87 10.91 1.40 -12.46
CA LEU A 87 9.54 0.88 -12.42
C LEU A 87 8.61 1.68 -11.56
N LYS A 88 9.10 2.05 -10.38
CA LYS A 88 8.36 2.94 -9.50
C LYS A 88 8.11 4.27 -10.20
N ALA A 89 9.06 4.74 -11.03
CA ALA A 89 8.85 5.89 -11.89
C ALA A 89 7.79 5.63 -12.97
N GLU A 90 7.76 4.48 -13.63
CA GLU A 90 6.71 4.09 -14.59
C GLU A 90 5.32 3.96 -13.94
N GLU A 91 5.24 3.45 -12.71
CA GLU A 91 4.00 3.36 -11.92
C GLU A 91 3.48 4.76 -11.57
N VAL A 92 4.36 5.64 -11.09
CA VAL A 92 4.04 7.06 -10.87
C VAL A 92 3.60 7.73 -12.18
N MET A 93 4.32 7.49 -13.29
CA MET A 93 3.96 8.05 -14.59
C MET A 93 2.63 7.52 -15.12
N SER A 94 2.22 6.30 -14.75
CA SER A 94 0.89 5.76 -15.06
C SER A 94 -0.22 6.49 -14.31
N ILE A 95 0.02 6.85 -13.05
CA ILE A 95 -0.89 7.73 -12.30
C ILE A 95 -0.97 9.09 -12.98
N VAL A 96 0.17 9.71 -13.28
CA VAL A 96 0.21 11.03 -13.97
C VAL A 96 -0.49 10.98 -15.33
N GLU A 97 -0.32 9.88 -16.08
CA GLU A 97 -1.02 9.65 -17.34
C GLU A 97 -2.54 9.59 -17.14
N GLY A 98 -3.03 8.88 -16.12
CA GLY A 98 -4.46 8.80 -15.81
C GLY A 98 -5.10 10.14 -15.43
N TYR A 99 -4.30 11.09 -14.93
CA TYR A 99 -4.74 12.45 -14.66
C TYR A 99 -4.62 13.38 -15.89
N GLY A 100 -4.04 12.93 -16.98
CA GLY A 100 -3.84 13.71 -18.19
C GLY A 100 -4.93 13.57 -19.24
N TYR A 101 -4.77 14.33 -20.33
CA TYR A 101 -5.55 14.17 -21.57
C TYR A 101 -4.58 14.14 -22.73
N HIS A 102 -4.54 13.01 -23.42
CA HIS A 102 -3.50 12.70 -24.40
C HIS A 102 -4.12 12.56 -25.79
N GLU A 103 -3.51 13.18 -26.79
CA GLU A 103 -3.89 12.93 -28.18
C GLU A 103 -3.56 11.47 -28.54
N LYS A 104 -4.50 10.77 -29.17
CA LYS A 104 -4.36 9.34 -29.50
C LYS A 104 -3.09 9.12 -30.31
N LYS A 105 -2.25 8.19 -29.82
CA LYS A 105 -1.20 7.38 -30.49
C LYS A 105 -0.38 8.11 -31.56
N GLY A 106 0.94 8.12 -31.41
CA GLY A 106 1.84 8.60 -32.47
C GLY A 106 1.54 7.90 -33.82
N PRO A 107 2.00 8.45 -34.96
CA PRO A 107 1.67 7.98 -36.31
C PRO A 107 1.89 6.47 -36.57
N ALA A 108 2.66 5.79 -35.72
CA ALA A 108 3.01 4.38 -35.80
C ALA A 108 2.48 3.50 -34.63
N GLY A 109 1.59 4.02 -33.78
CA GLY A 109 1.07 3.26 -32.62
C GLY A 109 2.00 3.25 -31.39
N GLU A 110 3.02 4.09 -31.38
CA GLU A 110 3.92 4.30 -30.23
C GLU A 110 3.18 4.97 -29.05
N GLY A 111 3.57 4.59 -27.83
CA GLY A 111 2.93 5.01 -26.57
C GLY A 111 2.99 6.51 -26.29
N TRP A 112 2.41 6.94 -25.17
CA TRP A 112 2.37 8.34 -24.75
C TRP A 112 3.79 8.94 -24.58
N LEU A 113 4.16 9.91 -25.43
CA LEU A 113 5.51 10.54 -25.47
C LEU A 113 5.95 11.16 -24.14
N GLY A 114 4.99 11.49 -23.26
CA GLY A 114 5.25 11.97 -21.91
C GLY A 114 6.07 11.00 -21.06
N ARG A 115 5.92 9.68 -21.27
CA ARG A 115 6.70 8.67 -20.56
C ARG A 115 8.19 8.82 -20.82
N ALA A 116 8.59 8.80 -22.09
CA ALA A 116 10.00 8.92 -22.48
C ALA A 116 10.63 10.22 -21.95
N SER A 117 9.87 11.31 -21.89
CA SER A 117 10.40 12.63 -21.52
C SER A 117 10.50 12.88 -20.01
N PHE A 118 9.65 12.21 -19.21
CA PHE A 118 9.51 12.53 -17.78
C PHE A 118 9.81 11.37 -16.83
N THR A 119 9.75 10.10 -17.27
CA THR A 119 10.17 8.94 -16.45
C THR A 119 11.58 9.14 -15.86
N PRO A 120 12.61 9.60 -16.60
CA PRO A 120 13.95 9.79 -16.03
C PRO A 120 13.98 10.83 -14.90
N ARG A 121 13.12 11.85 -14.96
CA ARG A 121 13.04 12.89 -13.92
C ARG A 121 12.40 12.34 -12.65
N VAL A 122 11.34 11.55 -12.80
CA VAL A 122 10.69 10.88 -11.67
C VAL A 122 11.64 9.86 -11.03
N GLN A 123 12.31 9.06 -11.85
CA GLN A 123 13.32 8.08 -11.40
C GLN A 123 14.42 8.75 -10.58
N LYS A 124 14.92 9.92 -11.02
CA LYS A 124 15.92 10.70 -10.27
C LYS A 124 15.49 10.98 -8.82
N HIS A 125 14.24 11.41 -8.61
CA HIS A 125 13.71 11.66 -7.26
C HIS A 125 13.49 10.37 -6.48
N ILE A 126 13.05 9.30 -7.15
CA ILE A 126 12.83 7.99 -6.52
C ILE A 126 14.16 7.39 -6.02
N VAL A 127 15.22 7.42 -6.84
CA VAL A 127 16.57 6.98 -6.44
C VAL A 127 17.06 7.77 -5.24
N ALA A 128 16.77 9.07 -5.18
CA ALA A 128 17.12 9.93 -4.06
C ALA A 128 16.23 9.77 -2.82
N ASN A 129 15.13 9.00 -2.92
CA ASN A 129 14.09 8.90 -1.91
C ASN A 129 13.47 10.28 -1.53
N GLU A 130 13.31 11.16 -2.52
CA GLU A 130 12.83 12.54 -2.37
C GLU A 130 11.40 12.74 -2.88
N ILE A 131 10.72 13.77 -2.37
CA ILE A 131 9.40 14.17 -2.86
C ILE A 131 9.48 14.55 -4.34
N ILE A 132 8.61 13.98 -5.17
CA ILE A 132 8.56 14.28 -6.61
C ILE A 132 7.95 15.68 -6.82
N PRO A 133 8.72 16.66 -7.34
CA PRO A 133 8.20 18.00 -7.57
C PRO A 133 7.44 18.07 -8.90
N MET A 134 6.23 18.60 -8.85
CA MET A 134 5.42 18.94 -10.01
C MET A 134 5.18 20.45 -10.04
N VAL A 135 5.24 21.06 -11.22
CA VAL A 135 5.00 22.49 -11.39
C VAL A 135 3.87 22.74 -12.38
N LEU A 136 2.92 23.57 -11.99
CA LEU A 136 1.75 23.91 -12.79
C LEU A 136 1.59 25.43 -12.92
N PRO A 137 1.90 26.02 -14.09
CA PRO A 137 1.44 27.34 -14.44
C PRO A 137 -0.07 27.35 -14.67
N ALA A 138 -0.81 27.99 -13.78
CA ALA A 138 -2.27 28.00 -13.80
C ALA A 138 -2.83 29.02 -12.80
N PHE A 139 -4.15 29.17 -12.83
CA PHE A 139 -4.93 30.01 -11.93
C PHE A 139 -4.46 31.49 -11.95
N PRO A 140 -4.53 32.17 -13.11
CA PRO A 140 -4.11 33.55 -13.25
C PRO A 140 -5.06 34.52 -12.53
N MET A 141 -6.31 34.57 -13.01
CA MET A 141 -7.44 35.36 -12.51
C MET A 141 -8.69 34.96 -13.32
N LYS A 142 -9.90 35.19 -12.79
CA LYS A 142 -11.16 35.03 -13.57
C LYS A 142 -11.20 35.97 -14.78
N SER A 143 -11.83 35.51 -15.87
CA SER A 143 -12.09 36.34 -17.05
C SER A 143 -12.80 37.66 -16.69
N ASN A 144 -12.47 38.72 -17.41
CA ASN A 144 -13.17 40.01 -17.34
C ASN A 144 -14.61 39.94 -17.91
N ASN A 145 -14.95 38.92 -18.69
CA ASN A 145 -16.29 38.72 -19.23
C ASN A 145 -17.20 38.04 -18.19
N ARG A 146 -17.64 38.84 -17.21
CA ARG A 146 -18.58 38.44 -16.14
C ARG A 146 -20.03 38.34 -16.60
N MET A 147 -20.31 38.84 -17.81
CA MET A 147 -21.65 38.82 -18.39
C MET A 147 -21.95 37.45 -18.98
N ASP A 148 -21.07 36.98 -19.86
CA ASP A 148 -21.32 35.80 -20.68
C ASP A 148 -20.51 34.57 -20.25
N LYS A 149 -19.36 34.75 -19.57
CA LYS A 149 -18.35 33.69 -19.45
C LYS A 149 -18.20 33.12 -18.03
N VAL A 150 -18.02 33.97 -17.03
CA VAL A 150 -17.75 33.57 -15.63
C VAL A 150 -18.74 34.19 -14.64
N LEU A 151 -18.87 33.61 -13.43
CA LEU A 151 -19.80 34.07 -12.41
C LEU A 151 -19.42 35.41 -11.76
N GLY A 152 -18.12 35.64 -11.56
CA GLY A 152 -17.58 36.83 -10.89
C GLY A 152 -16.05 36.89 -10.97
N ALA A 153 -15.45 37.73 -10.11
CA ALA A 153 -14.00 37.94 -10.06
C ALA A 153 -13.26 36.92 -9.17
N LEU A 154 -13.95 36.32 -8.20
CA LEU A 154 -13.36 35.41 -7.22
C LEU A 154 -13.43 33.94 -7.69
N PRO A 155 -12.54 33.07 -7.17
CA PRO A 155 -12.66 31.62 -7.33
C PRO A 155 -14.05 31.11 -6.96
N ASP A 156 -14.53 30.15 -7.73
CA ASP A 156 -15.82 29.47 -7.54
C ASP A 156 -15.62 27.95 -7.50
N LEU A 157 -16.69 27.16 -7.65
CA LEU A 157 -16.59 25.69 -7.55
C LEU A 157 -15.54 25.11 -8.53
N GLY A 158 -15.33 25.75 -9.69
CA GLY A 158 -14.36 25.24 -10.66
C GLY A 158 -12.92 25.24 -10.13
N GLU A 159 -12.52 26.31 -9.43
CA GLU A 159 -11.20 26.38 -8.82
C GLU A 159 -11.06 25.40 -7.65
N GLU A 160 -12.12 25.24 -6.85
CA GLU A 160 -12.15 24.29 -5.74
C GLU A 160 -11.93 22.84 -6.23
N LEU A 161 -12.67 22.43 -7.27
CA LEU A 161 -12.51 21.12 -7.91
C LEU A 161 -11.12 20.93 -8.52
N GLY A 162 -10.57 21.98 -9.14
CA GLY A 162 -9.23 21.94 -9.72
C GLY A 162 -8.14 21.71 -8.67
N LEU A 163 -8.22 22.39 -7.52
CA LEU A 163 -7.31 22.15 -6.39
C LEU A 163 -7.47 20.75 -5.81
N ALA A 164 -8.71 20.29 -5.63
CA ALA A 164 -9.00 18.95 -5.14
C ALA A 164 -8.42 17.85 -6.05
N ARG A 165 -8.54 18.01 -7.37
CA ARG A 165 -7.95 17.08 -8.35
C ARG A 165 -6.43 16.98 -8.21
N LEU A 166 -5.75 18.12 -8.08
CA LEU A 166 -4.28 18.15 -7.89
C LEU A 166 -3.87 17.52 -6.55
N SER A 167 -4.64 17.74 -5.49
CA SER A 167 -4.40 17.09 -4.20
C SER A 167 -4.53 15.57 -4.30
N ASN A 168 -5.55 15.08 -5.01
CA ASN A 168 -5.75 13.66 -5.24
C ASN A 168 -4.64 13.02 -6.08
N LEU A 169 -4.14 13.72 -7.10
CA LEU A 169 -2.95 13.27 -7.85
C LEU A 169 -1.77 13.02 -6.91
N CYS A 170 -1.48 13.94 -5.98
CA CYS A 170 -0.41 13.75 -4.99
C CYS A 170 -0.70 12.57 -4.04
N SER A 171 -1.96 12.40 -3.60
CA SER A 171 -2.35 11.29 -2.73
C SER A 171 -2.20 9.93 -3.40
N ASP A 172 -2.59 9.83 -4.67
CA ASP A 172 -2.46 8.59 -5.45
C ASP A 172 -0.98 8.23 -5.67
N ILE A 173 -0.12 9.22 -5.97
CA ILE A 173 1.33 9.00 -6.03
C ILE A 173 1.88 8.55 -4.67
N LYS A 174 1.44 9.17 -3.57
CA LYS A 174 1.89 8.80 -2.21
C LYS A 174 1.52 7.37 -1.83
N ALA A 175 0.41 6.85 -2.35
CA ALA A 175 -0.02 5.48 -2.11
C ALA A 175 0.94 4.43 -2.68
N VAL A 176 1.63 4.76 -3.79
CA VAL A 176 2.59 3.85 -4.44
C VAL A 176 4.05 4.18 -4.11
N TYR A 177 4.34 5.42 -3.73
CA TYR A 177 5.66 5.95 -3.39
C TYR A 177 5.59 6.79 -2.11
N PRO A 178 6.05 6.28 -0.94
CA PRO A 178 5.79 6.90 0.36
C PRO A 178 6.19 8.38 0.54
N PRO A 179 7.32 8.88 -0.02
CA PRO A 179 7.63 10.31 -0.01
C PRO A 179 6.59 11.16 -0.75
N GLY A 180 5.92 10.58 -1.76
CA GLY A 180 4.83 11.18 -2.50
C GLY A 180 5.27 12.27 -3.48
N ALA A 181 4.36 13.20 -3.76
CA ALA A 181 4.60 14.32 -4.66
C ALA A 181 4.08 15.65 -4.10
N LEU A 182 4.60 16.73 -4.65
CA LEU A 182 4.23 18.11 -4.33
C LEU A 182 3.88 18.86 -5.62
N VAL A 183 2.75 19.58 -5.64
CA VAL A 183 2.39 20.48 -6.75
C VAL A 183 2.68 21.92 -6.35
N VAL A 184 3.56 22.58 -7.11
CA VAL A 184 3.78 24.02 -7.05
C VAL A 184 2.96 24.71 -8.13
N ILE A 185 1.89 25.39 -7.73
CA ILE A 185 1.11 26.26 -8.61
C ILE A 185 1.85 27.57 -8.76
N VAL A 186 2.30 27.86 -9.99
CA VAL A 186 2.90 29.15 -10.33
C VAL A 186 1.84 30.03 -10.97
N THR A 187 1.32 30.98 -10.21
CA THR A 187 0.22 31.84 -10.69
C THR A 187 0.74 32.83 -11.72
N ASP A 188 0.17 32.79 -12.92
CA ASP A 188 0.61 33.54 -14.10
C ASP A 188 -0.20 34.81 -14.35
N GLY A 189 -1.10 35.19 -13.43
CA GLY A 189 -1.98 36.35 -13.59
C GLY A 189 -1.24 37.66 -13.80
N LEU A 190 -0.20 37.92 -12.99
CA LEU A 190 0.65 39.13 -13.11
C LEU A 190 1.37 39.24 -14.47
N CYS A 191 1.52 38.12 -15.18
CA CYS A 191 2.10 38.09 -16.52
C CYS A 191 1.18 38.74 -17.56
N TYR A 192 -0.14 38.64 -17.39
CA TYR A 192 -1.10 38.91 -18.47
C TYR A 192 -2.22 39.90 -18.13
N ASN A 193 -2.46 40.20 -16.86
CA ASN A 193 -3.67 40.90 -16.41
C ASN A 193 -3.88 42.29 -17.03
N ASP A 194 -2.81 43.07 -17.19
CA ASP A 194 -2.82 44.38 -17.85
C ASP A 194 -3.17 44.27 -19.35
N LEU A 195 -2.75 43.19 -20.03
CA LEU A 195 -3.08 42.96 -21.45
C LEU A 195 -4.57 42.71 -21.68
N VAL A 196 -5.27 42.17 -20.66
CA VAL A 196 -6.71 41.85 -20.72
C VAL A 196 -7.58 42.85 -19.97
N GLY A 197 -6.98 43.86 -19.31
CA GLY A 197 -7.68 44.92 -18.59
C GLY A 197 -8.25 44.49 -17.24
N ILE A 198 -7.51 43.68 -16.49
CA ILE A 198 -7.80 43.29 -15.10
C ILE A 198 -6.76 43.93 -14.18
N SER A 199 -7.20 44.53 -13.08
CA SER A 199 -6.30 45.24 -12.17
C SER A 199 -5.40 44.29 -11.36
N ASP A 200 -4.23 44.77 -10.93
CA ASP A 200 -3.32 44.01 -10.06
C ASP A 200 -3.98 43.64 -8.72
N GLY A 201 -4.82 44.53 -8.19
CA GLY A 201 -5.60 44.27 -6.98
C GLY A 201 -6.55 43.08 -7.12
N GLU A 202 -7.20 42.90 -8.27
CA GLU A 202 -8.08 41.76 -8.53
C GLU A 202 -7.30 40.45 -8.68
N VAL A 203 -6.10 40.48 -9.27
CA VAL A 203 -5.20 39.32 -9.33
C VAL A 203 -4.79 38.88 -7.92
N TRP A 204 -4.50 39.85 -7.04
CA TRP A 204 -4.20 39.57 -5.64
C TRP A 204 -5.39 38.93 -4.92
N GLU A 205 -6.60 39.49 -5.05
CA GLU A 205 -7.82 38.97 -4.41
C GLU A 205 -8.12 37.54 -4.84
N TYR A 206 -8.07 37.26 -6.14
CA TYR A 206 -8.27 35.93 -6.69
C TYR A 206 -7.24 34.93 -6.12
N GLY A 207 -5.96 35.27 -6.17
CA GLY A 207 -4.90 34.40 -5.66
C GLY A 207 -4.93 34.24 -4.13
N HIS A 208 -5.33 35.27 -3.39
CA HIS A 208 -5.49 35.22 -1.94
C HIS A 208 -6.62 34.25 -1.57
N ARG A 209 -7.79 34.36 -2.21
CA ARG A 209 -8.91 33.44 -1.98
C ARG A 209 -8.56 32.00 -2.37
N LEU A 210 -7.83 31.79 -3.45
CA LEU A 210 -7.39 30.44 -3.87
C LEU A 210 -6.48 29.77 -2.82
N ARG A 211 -5.54 30.52 -2.24
CA ARG A 211 -4.69 30.05 -1.13
C ARG A 211 -5.51 29.76 0.12
N GLN A 212 -6.54 30.55 0.39
CA GLN A 212 -7.45 30.31 1.51
C GLN A 212 -8.23 29.00 1.33
N ILE A 213 -8.78 28.74 0.14
CA ILE A 213 -9.46 27.47 -0.17
C ILE A 213 -8.54 26.27 0.08
N ALA A 214 -7.29 26.32 -0.41
CA ALA A 214 -6.33 25.24 -0.21
C ALA A 214 -6.01 24.99 1.28
N ARG A 215 -5.96 26.05 2.10
CA ARG A 215 -5.78 25.95 3.57
C ARG A 215 -7.01 25.37 4.25
N GLU A 216 -8.20 25.90 3.96
CA GLU A 216 -9.49 25.46 4.51
C GLU A 216 -9.75 23.98 4.23
N LYS A 217 -9.33 23.49 3.07
CA LYS A 217 -9.48 22.08 2.66
C LYS A 217 -8.31 21.17 3.07
N GLY A 218 -7.25 21.71 3.68
CA GLY A 218 -6.12 20.92 4.16
C GLY A 218 -5.24 20.32 3.06
N TYR A 219 -5.13 20.94 1.88
CA TYR A 219 -4.33 20.43 0.75
C TYR A 219 -2.82 20.65 0.97
N ALA A 220 -2.25 19.89 1.89
CA ALA A 220 -0.86 20.02 2.35
C ALA A 220 0.21 19.78 1.27
N CYS A 221 -0.14 19.11 0.16
CA CYS A 221 0.74 18.83 -0.98
C CYS A 221 0.73 19.93 -2.06
N ILE A 222 -0.04 21.01 -1.88
CA ILE A 222 -0.11 22.14 -2.81
C ILE A 222 0.66 23.34 -2.24
N ARG A 223 1.50 23.96 -3.07
CA ARG A 223 2.20 25.21 -2.78
C ARG A 223 1.91 26.24 -3.87
N PHE A 224 2.01 27.52 -3.53
CA PHE A 224 1.76 28.61 -4.46
C PHE A 224 2.98 29.52 -4.54
N ASN A 225 3.44 29.78 -5.75
CA ASN A 225 4.48 30.78 -6.01
C ASN A 225 3.98 31.84 -6.96
N ARG A 226 4.27 33.10 -6.62
CA ARG A 226 4.03 34.26 -7.49
C ARG A 226 5.28 34.53 -8.32
N ILE A 227 5.11 35.23 -9.44
CA ILE A 227 6.24 35.66 -10.29
C ILE A 227 7.28 36.46 -9.48
N MET A 228 6.84 37.37 -8.62
CA MET A 228 7.73 38.16 -7.74
C MET A 228 8.53 37.32 -6.74
N ASN A 229 8.00 36.16 -6.30
CA ASN A 229 8.74 35.22 -5.47
C ASN A 229 9.84 34.53 -6.26
N LEU A 230 9.52 34.07 -7.48
CA LEU A 230 10.48 33.40 -8.36
C LEU A 230 11.61 34.34 -8.82
N LEU A 231 11.35 35.64 -8.92
CA LEU A 231 12.35 36.65 -9.30
C LEU A 231 13.21 37.12 -8.12
N GLY A 232 12.91 36.70 -6.89
CA GLY A 232 13.58 37.16 -5.67
C GLY A 232 13.27 38.62 -5.29
N ILE A 233 12.18 39.17 -5.81
CA ILE A 233 11.72 40.55 -5.50
C ILE A 233 11.01 40.58 -4.15
N TYR A 234 10.36 39.47 -3.79
CA TYR A 234 9.66 39.30 -2.52
C TYR A 234 9.81 37.88 -1.99
N ASN A 235 10.26 37.73 -0.74
CA ASN A 235 10.54 36.42 -0.14
C ASN A 235 9.52 35.97 0.93
N GLY A 236 8.55 36.83 1.26
CA GLY A 236 7.50 36.51 2.24
C GLY A 236 6.46 35.51 1.72
N ALA A 237 5.86 34.76 2.65
CA ALA A 237 4.79 33.80 2.34
C ALA A 237 3.44 34.49 2.07
N GLU A 238 3.10 35.48 2.90
CA GLU A 238 1.92 36.35 2.74
C GLU A 238 2.37 37.76 2.34
N ILE A 239 1.59 38.46 1.54
CA ILE A 239 1.86 39.83 1.06
C ILE A 239 0.55 40.61 1.09
N SER A 240 0.56 41.85 1.58
CA SER A 240 -0.65 42.69 1.59
C SER A 240 -1.04 43.10 0.16
N LYS A 241 -2.27 43.56 -0.04
CA LYS A 241 -2.75 43.99 -1.36
C LYS A 241 -1.98 45.23 -1.83
N GLU A 242 -1.71 46.13 -0.91
CA GLU A 242 -0.98 47.38 -1.14
C GLU A 242 0.45 47.09 -1.58
N GLU A 243 1.18 46.26 -0.83
CA GLU A 243 2.56 45.88 -1.13
C GLU A 243 2.65 45.10 -2.44
N TYR A 244 1.72 44.16 -2.68
CA TYR A 244 1.66 43.43 -3.94
C TYR A 244 1.53 44.37 -5.14
N THR A 245 0.61 45.33 -5.07
CA THR A 245 0.33 46.26 -6.16
C THR A 245 1.54 47.16 -6.45
N GLN A 246 2.28 47.59 -5.42
CA GLN A 246 3.50 48.37 -5.57
C GLN A 246 4.65 47.60 -6.26
N LEU A 247 4.71 46.28 -6.09
CA LEU A 247 5.76 45.44 -6.66
C LEU A 247 5.47 44.90 -8.08
N CYS A 248 4.23 45.05 -8.57
CA CYS A 248 3.78 44.44 -9.83
C CYS A 248 4.59 44.92 -11.05
N ASP A 249 4.76 46.23 -11.24
CA ASP A 249 5.47 46.78 -12.39
C ASP A 249 6.97 46.44 -12.38
N LYS A 250 7.56 46.44 -11.19
CA LYS A 250 8.95 45.98 -10.98
C LYS A 250 9.09 44.52 -11.38
N ALA A 251 8.15 43.66 -10.98
CA ALA A 251 8.19 42.24 -11.31
C ALA A 251 8.02 41.97 -12.82
N ARG A 252 7.11 42.66 -13.50
CA ARG A 252 6.97 42.54 -14.97
C ARG A 252 8.23 42.99 -15.70
N SER A 253 8.78 44.14 -15.31
CA SER A 253 9.99 44.70 -15.91
C SER A 253 11.18 43.77 -15.69
N GLU A 254 11.32 43.20 -14.51
CA GLU A 254 12.41 42.28 -14.19
C GLU A 254 12.29 40.92 -14.89
N LEU A 255 11.06 40.40 -15.06
CA LEU A 255 10.80 39.22 -15.88
C LEU A 255 11.29 39.44 -17.32
N HIS A 256 10.88 40.54 -17.93
CA HIS A 256 11.27 40.88 -19.30
C HIS A 256 12.78 41.15 -19.40
N ARG A 257 13.38 41.84 -18.42
CA ARG A 257 14.81 42.12 -18.40
C ARG A 257 15.67 40.85 -18.33
N ARG A 258 15.27 39.85 -17.53
CA ARG A 258 16.04 38.61 -17.35
C ARG A 258 15.82 37.58 -18.45
N TYR A 259 14.60 37.50 -18.98
CA TYR A 259 14.17 36.38 -19.84
C TYR A 259 13.65 36.82 -21.21
N GLY A 260 13.51 38.12 -21.44
CA GLY A 260 13.16 38.70 -22.73
C GLY A 260 14.24 38.45 -23.77
N ARG A 261 13.82 38.20 -25.01
CA ARG A 261 14.72 37.94 -26.14
C ARG A 261 14.79 39.18 -27.02
N PRO A 262 15.95 39.85 -27.15
CA PRO A 262 16.11 40.98 -28.07
C PRO A 262 15.76 40.56 -29.51
N GLY A 263 14.93 41.35 -30.20
CA GLY A 263 14.52 41.07 -31.59
C GLY A 263 13.59 39.86 -31.77
N PHE A 264 12.88 39.42 -30.72
CA PHE A 264 11.97 38.28 -30.80
C PHE A 264 10.79 38.52 -31.76
N ASP A 265 10.81 37.81 -32.89
CA ASP A 265 9.71 37.79 -33.86
C ASP A 265 8.73 36.65 -33.52
N VAL A 266 7.60 37.04 -32.93
CA VAL A 266 6.53 36.10 -32.55
C VAL A 266 5.90 35.39 -33.75
N ASP A 267 5.81 36.04 -34.92
CA ASP A 267 5.21 35.44 -36.12
C ASP A 267 6.12 34.36 -36.71
N LYS A 268 7.44 34.58 -36.68
CA LYS A 268 8.43 33.57 -37.07
C LYS A 268 8.44 32.42 -36.06
N PHE A 269 8.40 32.71 -34.75
CA PHE A 269 8.43 31.70 -33.70
C PHE A 269 7.21 30.76 -33.73
N LEU A 270 6.01 31.30 -33.92
CA LEU A 270 4.78 30.49 -34.02
C LEU A 270 4.76 29.55 -35.22
N LYS A 271 5.55 29.82 -36.28
CA LYS A 271 5.70 28.90 -37.41
C LYS A 271 6.68 27.76 -37.13
N SER A 272 7.60 27.95 -36.19
CA SER A 272 8.65 26.97 -35.86
C SER A 272 8.32 26.05 -34.68
N ASP A 273 7.30 26.37 -33.87
CA ASP A 273 6.94 25.62 -32.67
C ASP A 273 5.44 25.29 -32.63
N GLU A 274 5.11 24.02 -32.80
CA GLU A 274 3.73 23.54 -32.91
C GLU A 274 2.94 23.69 -31.60
N ASP A 275 3.59 23.51 -30.44
CA ASP A 275 2.95 23.62 -29.12
C ASP A 275 2.57 25.08 -28.81
N TYR A 276 3.44 26.03 -29.17
CA TYR A 276 3.10 27.46 -29.06
C TYR A 276 2.11 27.92 -30.11
N LEU A 277 2.11 27.35 -31.32
CA LEU A 277 1.07 27.62 -32.33
C LEU A 277 -0.32 27.18 -31.84
N ARG A 278 -0.43 25.97 -31.26
CA ARG A 278 -1.65 25.47 -30.64
C ARG A 278 -2.11 26.39 -29.49
N THR A 279 -1.18 26.84 -28.66
CA THR A 279 -1.46 27.80 -27.57
C THR A 279 -1.98 29.14 -28.11
N TYR A 280 -1.34 29.69 -29.15
CA TYR A 280 -1.77 30.92 -29.80
C TYR A 280 -3.17 30.79 -30.42
N ASN A 281 -3.45 29.70 -31.11
CA ASN A 281 -4.77 29.43 -31.70
C ASN A 281 -5.85 29.36 -30.60
N GLY A 282 -5.51 28.79 -29.45
CA GLY A 282 -6.33 28.85 -28.23
C GLY A 282 -6.59 30.29 -27.80
N TYR A 283 -5.54 31.10 -27.62
CA TYR A 283 -5.67 32.51 -27.24
C TYR A 283 -6.51 33.32 -28.23
N ASP A 284 -6.27 33.22 -29.54
CA ASP A 284 -7.06 33.92 -30.57
C ASP A 284 -8.55 33.49 -30.54
N LYS A 285 -8.84 32.23 -30.20
CA LYS A 285 -10.22 31.75 -30.06
C LYS A 285 -10.89 32.28 -28.79
N PHE A 286 -10.26 32.11 -27.63
CA PHE A 286 -10.86 32.46 -26.34
C PHE A 286 -10.91 33.96 -26.07
N MET A 287 -9.89 34.72 -26.50
CA MET A 287 -9.82 36.18 -26.32
C MET A 287 -10.90 36.93 -27.09
N LYS A 288 -11.45 36.36 -28.17
CA LYS A 288 -12.60 36.96 -28.88
C LYS A 288 -13.83 37.09 -27.97
N VAL A 289 -13.98 36.21 -27.00
CA VAL A 289 -15.08 36.24 -26.03
C VAL A 289 -14.66 37.02 -24.78
N ASP A 290 -13.45 36.80 -24.26
CA ASP A 290 -12.98 37.52 -23.06
C ASP A 290 -12.98 39.03 -23.28
N LEU A 291 -12.36 39.50 -24.36
CA LEU A 291 -12.17 40.92 -24.56
C LEU A 291 -13.45 41.67 -24.98
N ARG A 292 -14.63 41.03 -25.05
CA ARG A 292 -15.86 41.71 -25.51
C ARG A 292 -16.24 42.90 -24.63
N PHE A 293 -16.02 42.79 -23.33
CA PHE A 293 -16.34 43.82 -22.33
C PHE A 293 -15.09 44.38 -21.65
N SER A 294 -13.90 44.12 -22.22
CA SER A 294 -12.64 44.62 -21.68
C SER A 294 -12.51 46.12 -21.88
N PRO A 295 -11.92 46.86 -20.91
CA PRO A 295 -11.45 48.23 -21.15
C PRO A 295 -10.53 48.35 -22.37
N MET A 296 -9.77 47.29 -22.70
CA MET A 296 -8.77 47.26 -23.78
C MET A 296 -9.37 47.32 -25.19
N THR A 297 -10.67 47.05 -25.32
CA THR A 297 -11.40 46.97 -26.59
C THR A 297 -12.64 47.86 -26.60
N LYS A 298 -12.97 48.53 -25.48
CA LYS A 298 -14.14 49.41 -25.30
C LYS A 298 -14.31 50.45 -26.42
N ASN A 299 -13.20 50.96 -26.97
CA ASN A 299 -13.19 52.00 -28.00
C ASN A 299 -12.88 51.46 -29.42
N CYS A 300 -13.01 50.15 -29.67
CA CYS A 300 -12.80 49.60 -31.01
C CYS A 300 -13.94 50.03 -31.96
N PRO A 301 -13.67 50.73 -33.06
CA PRO A 301 -14.70 51.33 -33.92
C PRO A 301 -15.47 50.32 -34.80
N GLY A 302 -15.11 49.03 -34.78
CA GLY A 302 -15.81 48.01 -35.53
C GLY A 302 -15.21 46.59 -35.45
N PRO A 303 -15.88 45.57 -36.02
CA PRO A 303 -15.50 44.16 -35.88
C PRO A 303 -14.11 43.80 -36.44
N LYS A 304 -13.66 44.49 -37.51
CA LYS A 304 -12.33 44.25 -38.10
C LYS A 304 -11.22 44.73 -37.16
N GLN A 305 -11.36 45.93 -36.60
CA GLN A 305 -10.41 46.51 -35.65
C GLN A 305 -10.39 45.71 -34.34
N TYR A 306 -11.55 45.24 -33.87
CA TYR A 306 -11.65 44.33 -32.73
C TYR A 306 -10.84 43.05 -32.94
N LYS A 307 -11.04 42.34 -34.07
CA LYS A 307 -10.26 41.14 -34.41
C LYS A 307 -8.75 41.42 -34.47
N LYS A 308 -8.34 42.57 -35.01
CA LYS A 308 -6.92 42.97 -35.05
C LYS A 308 -6.36 43.19 -33.64
N LYS A 309 -7.11 43.86 -32.75
CA LYS A 309 -6.71 44.08 -31.35
C LYS A 309 -6.61 42.78 -30.56
N VAL A 310 -7.56 41.87 -30.74
CA VAL A 310 -7.53 40.52 -30.13
C VAL A 310 -6.26 39.76 -30.53
N LYS A 311 -5.93 39.74 -31.83
CA LYS A 311 -4.70 39.09 -32.32
C LYS A 311 -3.43 39.70 -31.74
N LEU A 312 -3.41 41.03 -31.57
CA LEU A 312 -2.29 41.73 -30.96
C LEU A 312 -2.11 41.32 -29.49
N VAL A 313 -3.20 41.29 -28.71
CA VAL A 313 -3.17 40.84 -27.30
C VAL A 313 -2.71 39.38 -27.21
N ALA A 314 -3.25 38.49 -28.04
CA ALA A 314 -2.85 37.08 -28.06
C ALA A 314 -1.34 36.92 -28.36
N LYS A 315 -0.79 37.71 -29.30
CA LYS A 315 0.66 37.72 -29.57
C LYS A 315 1.47 38.24 -28.38
N SER A 316 1.05 39.32 -27.74
CA SER A 316 1.72 39.84 -26.54
C SER A 316 1.71 38.83 -25.38
N MET A 317 0.62 38.06 -25.23
CA MET A 317 0.56 36.96 -24.26
C MET A 317 1.55 35.83 -24.60
N ILE A 318 1.76 35.50 -25.88
CA ILE A 318 2.79 34.53 -26.27
C ILE A 318 4.19 35.04 -25.89
N VAL A 319 4.51 36.29 -26.18
CA VAL A 319 5.83 36.88 -25.84
C VAL A 319 6.10 36.74 -24.35
N ARG A 320 5.18 37.23 -23.50
CA ARG A 320 5.35 37.15 -22.04
C ARG A 320 5.29 35.71 -21.51
N GLY A 321 4.49 34.86 -22.14
CA GLY A 321 4.38 33.45 -21.79
C GLY A 321 5.67 32.66 -22.04
N VAL A 322 6.42 32.99 -23.10
CA VAL A 322 7.75 32.41 -23.36
C VAL A 322 8.74 32.80 -22.27
N GLU A 323 8.78 34.09 -21.90
CA GLU A 323 9.65 34.62 -20.82
C GLU A 323 9.34 33.93 -19.48
N PHE A 324 8.04 33.83 -19.16
CA PHE A 324 7.57 33.18 -17.96
C PHE A 324 7.83 31.66 -17.96
N ALA A 325 7.63 30.97 -19.08
CA ALA A 325 7.95 29.55 -19.19
C ALA A 325 9.44 29.28 -18.95
N GLU A 326 10.32 30.15 -19.44
CA GLU A 326 11.76 30.06 -19.23
C GLU A 326 12.15 30.27 -17.76
N LEU A 327 11.57 31.28 -17.09
CA LEU A 327 11.73 31.47 -15.64
C LEU A 327 11.36 30.19 -14.88
N VAL A 328 10.19 29.61 -15.15
CA VAL A 328 9.76 28.41 -14.42
C VAL A 328 10.63 27.20 -14.77
N ARG A 329 11.14 27.08 -16.00
CA ARG A 329 12.07 26.00 -16.39
C ARG A 329 13.39 26.09 -15.62
N GLN A 330 13.97 27.28 -15.48
CA GLN A 330 15.20 27.47 -14.70
C GLN A 330 14.98 27.25 -13.20
N ILE A 331 13.83 27.71 -12.68
CA ILE A 331 13.49 27.53 -11.28
C ILE A 331 12.91 26.15 -11.00
N TYR A 332 12.61 25.26 -11.95
CA TYR A 332 12.19 23.87 -11.66
C TYR A 332 12.63 22.87 -12.75
N PRO A 333 13.94 22.69 -12.97
CA PRO A 333 14.47 21.93 -14.10
C PRO A 333 14.11 20.44 -14.02
N ASP A 334 14.11 19.88 -12.81
CA ASP A 334 13.87 18.45 -12.54
C ASP A 334 12.41 18.12 -12.18
N SER A 335 11.48 19.06 -12.38
CA SER A 335 10.07 18.85 -12.06
C SER A 335 9.28 18.22 -13.21
N LEU A 336 8.17 17.56 -12.85
CA LEU A 336 7.10 17.26 -13.81
C LEU A 336 6.39 18.56 -14.18
N ARG A 337 6.47 18.94 -15.45
CA ARG A 337 5.86 20.18 -15.96
C ARG A 337 4.41 19.93 -16.35
N LEU A 338 3.48 20.16 -15.45
CA LEU A 338 2.04 20.06 -15.75
C LEU A 338 1.56 21.26 -16.58
N SER A 339 0.47 21.08 -17.32
CA SER A 339 -0.14 22.12 -18.15
C SER A 339 -1.66 21.99 -18.23
N ILE A 340 -2.35 23.14 -18.17
CA ILE A 340 -3.79 23.24 -18.45
C ILE A 340 -4.12 23.37 -19.94
N HIS A 341 -3.13 23.16 -20.82
CA HIS A 341 -3.30 23.15 -22.28
C HIS A 341 -3.01 21.75 -22.84
N PRO A 342 -3.58 21.41 -24.00
CA PRO A 342 -3.12 20.26 -24.79
C PRO A 342 -1.63 20.35 -25.10
N SER A 343 -0.93 19.21 -25.11
CA SER A 343 0.48 19.09 -25.43
C SER A 343 0.77 17.72 -26.02
N SER A 344 1.84 17.64 -26.82
CA SER A 344 2.41 16.39 -27.30
C SER A 344 2.97 15.50 -26.17
N GLY A 345 3.19 16.04 -24.97
CA GLY A 345 3.82 15.33 -23.84
C GLY A 345 5.33 15.47 -23.79
N GLN A 346 5.97 16.09 -24.79
CA GLN A 346 7.43 16.17 -24.88
C GLN A 346 8.05 17.15 -23.86
N THR A 347 7.43 18.31 -23.65
CA THR A 347 7.98 19.38 -22.80
C THR A 347 7.10 19.72 -21.59
N LYS A 348 5.82 19.33 -21.65
CA LYS A 348 4.81 19.54 -20.62
C LYS A 348 3.73 18.46 -20.71
N LEU A 349 3.06 18.19 -19.61
CA LEU A 349 2.05 17.14 -19.47
C LEU A 349 0.69 17.78 -19.28
N SER A 350 -0.21 17.54 -20.22
CA SER A 350 -1.60 18.01 -20.15
C SER A 350 -2.31 17.41 -18.94
N CYS A 351 -2.88 18.27 -18.10
CA CYS A 351 -3.61 17.92 -16.89
C CYS A 351 -4.87 18.81 -16.80
N PRO A 352 -5.99 18.39 -17.42
CA PRO A 352 -7.25 19.12 -17.31
C PRO A 352 -7.74 19.11 -15.85
N LEU A 353 -8.13 20.27 -15.33
CA LEU A 353 -8.52 20.42 -13.92
C LEU A 353 -9.93 19.89 -13.61
N ILE A 354 -10.82 19.93 -14.60
CA ILE A 354 -12.19 19.42 -14.51
C ILE A 354 -12.45 18.56 -15.75
N PRO A 355 -12.09 17.27 -15.76
CA PRO A 355 -12.15 16.44 -16.97
C PRO A 355 -13.56 16.39 -17.56
N GLN A 356 -13.67 16.36 -18.90
CA GLN A 356 -14.96 16.29 -19.62
C GLN A 356 -14.95 15.06 -20.56
N PRO A 357 -16.08 14.36 -20.73
CA PRO A 357 -16.16 13.25 -21.68
C PRO A 357 -15.84 13.72 -23.11
N ASN A 358 -14.87 13.07 -23.76
CA ASN A 358 -14.51 13.29 -25.17
C ASN A 358 -14.04 14.72 -25.55
N SER A 359 -13.69 15.57 -24.58
CA SER A 359 -13.15 16.91 -24.88
C SER A 359 -12.15 17.38 -23.83
N PHE A 360 -11.18 18.19 -24.26
CA PHE A 360 -10.31 18.90 -23.32
C PHE A 360 -11.12 19.98 -22.59
N SER A 361 -11.04 19.99 -21.27
CA SER A 361 -11.92 20.84 -20.48
C SER A 361 -11.53 22.32 -20.52
N MET A 362 -12.53 23.17 -20.35
CA MET A 362 -12.30 24.60 -20.17
C MET A 362 -11.63 24.84 -18.82
N SER A 363 -10.68 25.77 -18.76
CA SER A 363 -10.08 26.12 -17.47
C SER A 363 -11.13 26.79 -16.55
N PRO A 364 -11.03 26.60 -15.22
CA PRO A 364 -11.99 27.17 -14.27
C PRO A 364 -12.17 28.69 -14.38
N TRP A 365 -11.09 29.41 -14.65
CA TRP A 365 -11.12 30.87 -14.77
C TRP A 365 -11.72 31.40 -16.09
N HIS A 366 -12.04 30.50 -17.03
CA HIS A 366 -12.68 30.81 -18.31
C HIS A 366 -14.05 30.14 -18.47
N SER A 367 -14.61 29.57 -17.40
CA SER A 367 -15.87 28.85 -17.48
C SER A 367 -16.63 28.91 -16.16
N THR A 368 -17.78 28.26 -16.15
CA THR A 368 -18.59 27.99 -14.97
C THR A 368 -18.90 26.50 -14.93
N VAL A 369 -19.06 25.96 -13.73
CA VAL A 369 -19.42 24.56 -13.51
C VAL A 369 -20.91 24.46 -13.31
N ALA A 370 -21.54 23.52 -14.02
CA ALA A 370 -22.86 22.99 -13.68
C ALA A 370 -22.72 21.59 -13.08
N VAL A 371 -23.45 21.31 -12.02
CA VAL A 371 -23.54 19.99 -11.38
C VAL A 371 -24.86 19.35 -11.79
N THR A 372 -24.80 18.20 -12.45
CA THR A 372 -25.98 17.42 -12.82
C THR A 372 -26.58 16.71 -11.60
N ARG A 373 -27.80 16.17 -11.75
CA ARG A 373 -28.50 15.45 -10.67
C ARG A 373 -27.76 14.20 -10.17
N ASN A 374 -26.84 13.64 -10.96
CA ASN A 374 -25.99 12.51 -10.59
C ASN A 374 -24.58 12.93 -10.13
N GLY A 375 -24.34 14.22 -9.89
CA GLY A 375 -23.05 14.73 -9.39
C GLY A 375 -21.95 14.86 -10.45
N THR A 376 -22.27 14.78 -11.74
CA THR A 376 -21.29 15.03 -12.82
C THR A 376 -21.08 16.53 -13.01
N PHE A 377 -19.82 16.93 -13.25
CA PHE A 377 -19.43 18.31 -13.49
C PHE A 377 -19.39 18.63 -14.99
N VAL A 378 -20.13 19.64 -15.41
CA VAL A 378 -20.18 20.12 -16.80
C VAL A 378 -19.64 21.54 -16.88
N THR A 379 -18.56 21.74 -17.63
CA THR A 379 -17.97 23.07 -17.83
C THR A 379 -18.57 23.74 -19.06
N ALA A 380 -19.07 24.98 -18.90
CA ALA A 380 -19.55 25.80 -20.01
C ALA A 380 -19.42 27.30 -19.69
N HIS A 381 -19.66 28.16 -20.67
CA HIS A 381 -19.78 29.60 -20.40
C HIS A 381 -21.05 29.88 -19.58
N LYS A 382 -21.00 30.86 -18.67
CA LYS A 382 -22.15 31.31 -17.85
C LYS A 382 -23.44 31.51 -18.66
N SER A 383 -23.34 32.14 -19.84
CA SER A 383 -24.47 32.39 -20.73
C SER A 383 -25.17 31.12 -21.19
N GLN A 384 -24.41 30.03 -21.44
CA GLN A 384 -24.97 28.75 -21.87
C GLN A 384 -25.75 28.08 -20.74
N HIS A 385 -25.17 28.01 -19.53
CA HIS A 385 -25.88 27.46 -18.37
C HIS A 385 -27.08 28.31 -17.96
N ARG A 386 -27.02 29.63 -18.14
CA ARG A 386 -28.13 30.55 -17.84
C ARG A 386 -29.31 30.41 -18.82
N GLN A 387 -29.03 30.11 -20.09
CA GLN A 387 -30.07 29.94 -21.13
C GLN A 387 -30.71 28.55 -21.10
N ASP A 388 -30.07 27.59 -20.44
CA ASP A 388 -30.60 26.25 -20.27
C ASP A 388 -31.51 26.20 -19.04
N ASP A 389 -32.82 26.15 -19.27
CA ASP A 389 -33.83 26.18 -18.21
C ASP A 389 -33.73 25.01 -17.22
N LYS A 390 -32.93 23.98 -17.52
CA LYS A 390 -32.68 22.87 -16.60
C LYS A 390 -31.77 23.23 -15.43
N TYR A 391 -31.01 24.33 -15.49
CA TYR A 391 -30.08 24.72 -14.43
C TYR A 391 -30.61 25.86 -13.56
N THR A 392 -30.22 25.86 -12.29
CA THR A 392 -30.41 26.97 -11.34
C THR A 392 -29.07 27.42 -10.76
N LEU A 393 -28.94 28.71 -10.46
CA LEU A 393 -27.70 29.29 -9.93
C LEU A 393 -27.64 29.13 -8.41
N VAL A 394 -26.63 28.42 -7.92
CA VAL A 394 -26.35 28.21 -6.50
C VAL A 394 -25.37 29.26 -6.00
N HIS A 395 -25.68 29.82 -4.83
CA HIS A 395 -24.84 30.79 -4.14
C HIS A 395 -24.21 30.14 -2.90
N LYS A 396 -22.99 30.57 -2.56
CA LYS A 396 -22.30 30.23 -1.31
C LYS A 396 -22.16 31.53 -0.52
N GLY A 397 -22.96 31.69 0.53
CA GLY A 397 -23.25 33.01 1.09
C GLY A 397 -23.84 33.95 0.02
N ASN A 398 -23.31 35.16 -0.10
CA ASN A 398 -23.75 36.14 -1.12
C ASN A 398 -23.03 36.02 -2.47
N GLN A 399 -22.18 35.01 -2.67
CA GLN A 399 -21.40 34.83 -3.90
C GLN A 399 -22.06 33.79 -4.83
N PRO A 400 -22.34 34.11 -6.11
CA PRO A 400 -22.65 33.10 -7.12
C PRO A 400 -21.51 32.09 -7.25
N TYR A 401 -21.79 30.79 -7.07
CA TYR A 401 -20.75 29.78 -6.90
C TYR A 401 -20.75 28.67 -7.96
N TYR A 402 -21.91 28.17 -8.38
CA TYR A 402 -22.02 27.18 -9.47
C TYR A 402 -23.47 27.06 -9.96
N PHE A 403 -23.69 26.36 -11.06
CA PHE A 403 -25.03 25.97 -11.51
C PHE A 403 -25.38 24.55 -11.06
N ARG A 404 -26.64 24.27 -10.73
CA ARG A 404 -27.10 22.92 -10.38
C ARG A 404 -28.33 22.58 -11.20
N GLU A 405 -28.43 21.34 -11.66
CA GLU A 405 -29.63 20.85 -12.34
C GLU A 405 -30.84 20.91 -11.40
N LYS A 406 -31.95 21.47 -11.88
CA LYS A 406 -33.20 21.60 -11.14
C LYS A 406 -33.76 20.20 -10.87
N SER A 407 -34.14 19.95 -9.63
CA SER A 407 -34.68 18.68 -9.19
C SER A 407 -35.29 18.83 -7.81
N GLU A 408 -36.48 18.28 -7.61
CA GLU A 408 -37.18 18.22 -6.31
C GLU A 408 -36.33 17.55 -5.21
N LEU A 409 -35.37 16.70 -5.60
CA LEU A 409 -34.40 16.08 -4.67
C LEU A 409 -33.56 17.09 -3.87
N PHE A 410 -33.39 18.31 -4.38
CA PHE A 410 -32.62 19.37 -3.72
C PHE A 410 -33.51 20.43 -3.04
N GLU A 411 -34.82 20.23 -3.04
CA GLU A 411 -35.81 21.12 -2.42
C GLU A 411 -36.24 20.49 -1.10
N TRP A 412 -35.54 20.79 -0.02
CA TRP A 412 -35.79 20.17 1.29
C TRP A 412 -36.76 21.01 2.11
N GLU A 413 -37.62 20.35 2.89
CA GLU A 413 -38.57 21.04 3.79
C GLU A 413 -37.82 21.80 4.89
N LYS A 414 -36.69 21.24 5.34
CA LYS A 414 -35.72 22.01 6.14
C LYS A 414 -35.06 23.08 5.28
N SER A 415 -35.38 24.34 5.57
CA SER A 415 -34.86 25.51 4.85
C SER A 415 -33.37 25.84 5.10
N TYR A 416 -32.64 25.01 5.86
CA TYR A 416 -31.29 25.29 6.34
C TYR A 416 -30.28 24.18 6.01
N VAL A 417 -30.41 23.49 4.87
CA VAL A 417 -29.41 22.51 4.39
C VAL A 417 -28.58 23.03 3.22
N GLU A 418 -27.27 22.83 3.28
CA GLU A 418 -26.32 23.12 2.21
C GLU A 418 -25.83 21.84 1.52
N PHE A 419 -25.72 21.90 0.20
CA PHE A 419 -25.22 20.81 -0.64
C PHE A 419 -23.81 21.14 -1.13
N GLU A 420 -22.84 20.38 -0.66
CA GLU A 420 -21.43 20.49 -1.02
C GLU A 420 -21.03 19.30 -1.90
N HIS A 421 -20.51 19.59 -3.09
CA HIS A 421 -20.06 18.58 -4.04
C HIS A 421 -18.53 18.48 -4.01
N ASP A 422 -18.00 17.25 -3.89
CA ASP A 422 -16.56 17.01 -3.99
C ASP A 422 -16.14 16.51 -5.38
N TYR A 423 -14.82 16.56 -5.65
CA TYR A 423 -14.27 16.16 -6.94
C TYR A 423 -14.51 14.68 -7.31
N LYS A 424 -14.67 13.78 -6.33
CA LYS A 424 -14.97 12.36 -6.56
C LYS A 424 -16.46 12.12 -6.80
N GLN A 425 -17.26 13.17 -6.99
CA GLN A 425 -18.72 13.14 -7.19
C GLN A 425 -19.48 12.69 -5.94
N HIS A 426 -18.87 12.84 -4.76
CA HIS A 426 -19.57 12.66 -3.51
C HIS A 426 -20.39 13.92 -3.18
N LEU A 427 -21.52 13.72 -2.52
CA LEU A 427 -22.39 14.78 -2.05
C LEU A 427 -22.37 14.82 -0.52
N VAL A 428 -21.99 15.95 0.04
CA VAL A 428 -22.10 16.22 1.47
C VAL A 428 -23.26 17.18 1.69
N ILE A 429 -24.22 16.77 2.52
CA ILE A 429 -25.39 17.57 2.89
C ILE A 429 -25.18 18.01 4.33
N ARG A 430 -25.12 19.32 4.57
CA ARG A 430 -24.82 19.90 5.88
C ARG A 430 -26.01 20.70 6.40
N GLU A 431 -26.35 20.54 7.67
CA GLU A 431 -27.24 21.48 8.33
C GLU A 431 -26.50 22.78 8.70
N VAL A 432 -27.07 23.91 8.33
CA VAL A 432 -26.56 25.26 8.62
C VAL A 432 -27.28 25.80 9.86
N PRO A 433 -26.57 26.34 10.87
CA PRO A 433 -27.22 26.97 12.02
C PRO A 433 -28.01 28.22 11.63
N VAL A 434 -29.26 28.36 12.10
CA VAL A 434 -30.09 29.55 11.88
C VAL A 434 -29.67 30.67 12.86
N GLN A 435 -29.25 31.83 12.34
CA GLN A 435 -29.08 33.05 13.15
C GLN A 435 -30.43 33.74 13.35
N LYS A 436 -30.81 34.07 14.60
CA LYS A 436 -31.85 35.06 14.88
C LYS A 436 -31.20 36.45 14.99
N GLU A 437 -31.80 37.45 14.34
CA GLU A 437 -31.46 38.86 14.51
C GLU A 437 -31.71 39.33 15.96
N GLU A 438 -30.80 40.13 16.51
CA GLU A 438 -30.96 40.80 17.81
C GLU A 438 -31.45 42.25 17.62
N CYS A 439 -32.41 42.64 18.45
CA CYS A 439 -32.70 44.05 18.75
C CYS A 439 -31.58 44.63 19.62
N ILE A 440 -31.22 45.88 19.33
CA ILE A 440 -30.09 46.60 19.93
C ILE A 440 -30.49 47.17 21.31
N ASP A 441 -29.78 46.77 22.36
CA ASP A 441 -29.47 47.64 23.52
C ASP A 441 -28.08 47.27 24.09
N GLY A 442 -27.38 48.26 24.64
CA GLY A 442 -25.94 48.34 24.79
C GLY A 442 -25.26 47.33 25.73
N SER A 443 -24.02 47.02 25.33
CA SER A 443 -22.91 46.52 26.17
C SER A 443 -23.03 45.12 26.80
N ASN A 444 -23.13 44.07 25.99
CA ASN A 444 -22.28 42.86 26.06
C ASN A 444 -22.71 41.87 24.96
N ARG A 445 -21.79 41.45 24.09
CA ARG A 445 -22.07 40.46 23.04
C ARG A 445 -21.92 39.03 23.59
N SER A 446 -23.03 38.34 23.81
CA SER A 446 -23.06 36.87 23.88
C SER A 446 -24.05 36.34 22.85
N VAL A 447 -23.55 35.67 21.81
CA VAL A 447 -24.37 35.03 20.79
C VAL A 447 -24.97 33.75 21.37
N SER A 448 -26.30 33.66 21.48
CA SER A 448 -26.99 32.42 21.85
C SER A 448 -27.58 31.73 20.61
N TYR A 449 -27.25 30.45 20.44
CA TYR A 449 -27.82 29.58 19.42
C TYR A 449 -28.84 28.66 20.09
N THR A 450 -30.08 28.63 19.61
CA THR A 450 -31.07 27.62 20.02
C THR A 450 -31.15 26.55 18.93
N HIS A 451 -30.68 25.35 19.25
CA HIS A 451 -30.83 24.18 18.38
C HIS A 451 -31.98 23.31 18.90
N GLN A 452 -33.13 23.33 18.21
CA GLN A 452 -34.02 22.17 18.23
C GLN A 452 -33.59 21.27 17.07
N ALA A 453 -32.94 20.16 17.38
CA ALA A 453 -32.63 19.12 16.40
C ALA A 453 -33.93 18.40 16.02
N GLU A 454 -34.70 18.97 15.11
CA GLU A 454 -35.83 18.27 14.50
C GLU A 454 -35.29 17.14 13.62
N GLU A 455 -35.89 15.94 13.68
CA GLU A 455 -35.56 14.86 12.77
C GLU A 455 -35.91 15.24 11.32
N LEU A 456 -35.22 14.65 10.33
CA LEU A 456 -35.60 14.83 8.92
C LEU A 456 -37.02 14.28 8.70
N SER A 457 -37.85 15.00 7.95
CA SER A 457 -39.18 14.52 7.58
C SER A 457 -39.06 13.26 6.71
N GLU A 458 -40.13 12.45 6.65
CA GLU A 458 -40.14 11.25 5.79
C GLU A 458 -39.89 11.61 4.31
N VAL A 459 -40.33 12.79 3.88
CA VAL A 459 -40.11 13.32 2.53
C VAL A 459 -38.62 13.61 2.28
N ASP A 460 -37.93 14.25 3.22
CA ASP A 460 -36.50 14.55 3.08
C ASP A 460 -35.61 13.30 3.23
N LEU A 461 -36.04 12.30 4.02
CA LEU A 461 -35.38 10.99 4.08
C LEU A 461 -35.49 10.21 2.75
N ASP A 462 -36.64 10.28 2.07
CA ASP A 462 -36.81 9.67 0.73
C ASP A 462 -35.93 10.38 -0.32
N LYS A 463 -35.85 11.71 -0.28
CA LYS A 463 -34.92 12.48 -1.14
C LYS A 463 -33.47 12.08 -0.89
N LEU A 464 -33.06 11.93 0.38
CA LEU A 464 -31.72 11.47 0.76
C LEU A 464 -31.41 10.08 0.18
N ALA A 465 -32.35 9.13 0.26
CA ALA A 465 -32.19 7.80 -0.32
C ALA A 465 -32.03 7.84 -1.84
N LYS A 466 -32.83 8.65 -2.54
CA LYS A 466 -32.75 8.83 -3.99
C LYS A 466 -31.43 9.49 -4.42
N LEU A 467 -30.95 10.48 -3.67
CA LEU A 467 -29.63 11.08 -3.90
C LEU A 467 -28.51 10.05 -3.68
N ALA A 468 -28.64 9.17 -2.69
CA ALA A 468 -27.67 8.08 -2.47
C ALA A 468 -27.59 7.12 -3.66
N ILE A 469 -28.68 6.86 -4.37
CA ILE A 469 -28.66 6.02 -5.59
C ILE A 469 -27.93 6.73 -6.74
N LEU A 470 -28.09 8.05 -6.86
CA LEU A 470 -27.60 8.82 -8.00
C LEU A 470 -26.12 9.24 -7.88
N HIS A 471 -25.60 9.37 -6.67
CA HIS A 471 -24.24 9.82 -6.40
C HIS A 471 -23.33 8.65 -6.01
N LYS A 472 -22.02 8.78 -6.25
CA LYS A 472 -21.04 7.75 -5.85
C LYS A 472 -20.99 7.52 -4.34
N SER A 473 -21.21 8.58 -3.57
CA SER A 473 -21.53 8.48 -2.14
C SER A 473 -22.25 9.75 -1.68
N VAL A 474 -23.06 9.63 -0.63
CA VAL A 474 -23.76 10.75 0.01
C VAL A 474 -23.53 10.70 1.51
N LYS A 475 -23.16 11.84 2.09
CA LYS A 475 -22.95 11.99 3.53
C LYS A 475 -23.86 13.09 4.07
N PHE A 476 -24.63 12.79 5.10
CA PHE A 476 -25.40 13.80 5.84
C PHE A 476 -24.66 14.17 7.14
N GLU A 477 -24.39 15.46 7.37
CA GLU A 477 -23.75 15.97 8.58
C GLU A 477 -24.69 16.92 9.32
N SER A 478 -25.12 16.52 10.52
CA SER A 478 -25.92 17.39 11.40
C SER A 478 -25.03 18.39 12.14
N ALA A 479 -25.60 19.54 12.51
CA ALA A 479 -24.89 20.61 13.22
C ALA A 479 -24.39 20.22 14.63
N ASN A 480 -24.80 19.05 15.16
CA ASN A 480 -24.49 18.57 16.52
C ASN A 480 -23.08 17.94 16.68
N ARG A 481 -22.04 18.51 16.06
CA ARG A 481 -20.65 18.05 16.26
C ARG A 481 -19.95 18.64 17.49
N LEU A 482 -20.65 19.41 18.33
CA LEU A 482 -20.09 19.94 19.58
C LEU A 482 -20.65 19.32 20.87
N TYR A 483 -21.70 18.50 20.81
CA TYR A 483 -22.24 17.81 21.97
C TYR A 483 -22.82 16.45 21.59
N ASN A 484 -22.01 15.39 21.69
CA ASN A 484 -22.50 14.01 21.74
C ASN A 484 -21.49 13.10 22.46
N HIS A 485 -21.14 13.48 23.69
CA HIS A 485 -21.13 12.50 24.77
C HIS A 485 -22.46 12.68 25.49
N GLN A 486 -23.25 11.61 25.63
CA GLN A 486 -24.59 11.55 26.24
C GLN A 486 -25.80 11.90 25.36
N ALA A 487 -26.17 11.00 24.44
CA ALA A 487 -27.58 10.81 24.07
C ALA A 487 -27.82 9.39 23.54
N ARG A 488 -28.29 8.48 24.41
CA ARG A 488 -28.99 7.25 24.01
C ARG A 488 -30.42 7.67 23.65
N GLY A 489 -30.82 7.54 22.38
CA GLY A 489 -32.23 7.67 21.99
C GLY A 489 -32.46 7.71 20.48
N THR A 490 -33.39 6.85 20.02
CA THR A 490 -34.03 6.74 18.69
C THR A 490 -33.37 5.83 17.63
N GLY A 491 -33.67 4.53 17.73
CA GLY A 491 -33.24 3.46 16.82
C GLY A 491 -34.00 3.34 15.49
N ARG A 492 -34.64 4.40 14.96
CA ARG A 492 -35.35 4.35 13.66
C ARG A 492 -34.55 4.92 12.49
N THR A 493 -33.74 5.95 12.71
CA THR A 493 -32.99 6.66 11.66
C THR A 493 -31.70 5.91 11.27
N ALA A 494 -31.01 5.31 12.24
CA ALA A 494 -29.82 4.48 12.00
C ALA A 494 -30.14 3.16 11.27
N MET A 495 -31.29 2.55 11.57
CA MET A 495 -31.73 1.28 10.96
C MET A 495 -32.14 1.45 9.47
N LYS A 496 -32.65 2.63 9.09
CA LYS A 496 -32.98 2.99 7.70
C LYS A 496 -31.76 3.39 6.85
N MET A 497 -30.75 4.07 7.43
CA MET A 497 -29.49 4.35 6.70
C MET A 497 -28.70 3.06 6.38
N LEU A 498 -28.70 2.09 7.29
CA LEU A 498 -28.11 0.76 7.08
C LEU A 498 -28.77 0.01 5.92
N SER A 499 -30.08 0.13 5.75
CA SER A 499 -30.82 -0.51 4.65
C SER A 499 -30.56 0.14 3.28
N ILE A 500 -30.26 1.45 3.24
CA ILE A 500 -29.91 2.16 1.98
C ILE A 500 -28.51 1.77 1.47
N SER A 501 -27.53 1.58 2.38
CA SER A 501 -26.18 1.10 2.03
C SER A 501 -26.19 -0.35 1.50
N LEU A 502 -27.07 -1.19 2.07
CA LEU A 502 -27.33 -2.57 1.60
C LEU A 502 -27.99 -2.60 0.21
N LEU A 503 -28.91 -1.68 -0.08
CA LEU A 503 -29.54 -1.56 -1.40
C LEU A 503 -28.54 -1.13 -2.49
N GLN A 504 -27.62 -0.21 -2.19
CA GLN A 504 -26.55 0.18 -3.12
C GLN A 504 -25.69 -1.03 -3.55
N HIS A 505 -25.28 -1.88 -2.60
CA HIS A 505 -24.51 -3.08 -2.92
C HIS A 505 -25.31 -4.07 -3.78
N PHE A 506 -26.61 -4.26 -3.51
CA PHE A 506 -27.46 -5.18 -4.27
C PHE A 506 -27.68 -4.77 -5.73
N THR A 507 -27.90 -3.48 -6.01
CA THR A 507 -28.11 -2.99 -7.39
C THR A 507 -26.85 -3.05 -8.26
N TRP A 508 -25.66 -2.84 -7.67
CA TRP A 508 -24.40 -2.97 -8.40
C TRP A 508 -24.03 -4.44 -8.67
N CYS A 509 -24.32 -5.35 -7.74
CA CYS A 509 -24.15 -6.79 -7.94
C CYS A 509 -25.05 -7.33 -9.07
N LEU A 510 -26.31 -6.91 -9.15
CA LEU A 510 -27.23 -7.36 -10.20
C LEU A 510 -26.82 -6.87 -11.61
N LEU A 511 -26.26 -5.66 -11.72
CA LEU A 511 -25.79 -5.14 -13.01
C LEU A 511 -24.53 -5.89 -13.50
N LEU A 512 -23.64 -6.29 -12.59
CA LEU A 512 -22.44 -7.10 -12.91
C LEU A 512 -22.81 -8.54 -13.30
N ILE A 513 -23.80 -9.13 -12.62
CA ILE A 513 -24.30 -10.48 -12.94
C ILE A 513 -24.95 -10.50 -14.34
N TRP A 514 -25.64 -9.44 -14.74
CA TRP A 514 -26.29 -9.35 -16.06
C TRP A 514 -25.27 -9.17 -17.20
N VAL A 515 -24.17 -8.44 -16.96
CA VAL A 515 -23.09 -8.26 -17.95
C VAL A 515 -22.23 -9.53 -18.09
N GLN A 516 -21.96 -10.27 -17.01
CA GLN A 516 -21.22 -11.54 -17.08
C GLN A 516 -22.00 -12.67 -17.77
N THR A 517 -23.31 -12.74 -17.57
CA THR A 517 -24.15 -13.81 -18.17
C THR A 517 -24.29 -13.66 -19.70
N THR A 518 -24.06 -12.47 -20.25
CA THR A 518 -24.14 -12.24 -21.72
C THR A 518 -22.86 -12.65 -22.46
N ILE A 519 -21.72 -12.83 -21.77
CA ILE A 519 -20.43 -13.20 -22.40
C ILE A 519 -20.16 -14.71 -22.36
N ALA A 520 -20.87 -15.48 -21.53
CA ALA A 520 -20.59 -16.91 -21.30
C ALA A 520 -21.41 -17.90 -22.15
N SER A 521 -22.18 -17.45 -23.16
CA SER A 521 -23.11 -18.32 -23.89
C SER A 521 -22.78 -18.54 -25.37
N VAL A 522 -21.51 -18.83 -25.71
CA VAL A 522 -21.18 -19.48 -26.99
C VAL A 522 -19.97 -20.40 -26.81
N ILE A 523 -20.21 -21.73 -26.78
CA ILE A 523 -19.47 -22.82 -27.45
C ILE A 523 -19.86 -24.17 -26.80
N PRO A 524 -20.29 -25.20 -27.57
CA PRO A 524 -20.82 -26.45 -27.02
C PRO A 524 -19.75 -27.56 -26.83
N THR A 525 -20.08 -28.42 -25.86
CA THR A 525 -19.43 -29.66 -25.42
C THR A 525 -19.53 -30.84 -26.41
N LYS A 526 -18.56 -31.78 -26.35
CA LYS A 526 -18.67 -33.25 -26.58
C LYS A 526 -17.31 -33.92 -26.24
N GLN A 527 -17.12 -34.71 -25.17
CA GLN A 527 -17.48 -36.11 -24.84
C GLN A 527 -16.74 -37.24 -25.61
N ASN A 528 -15.81 -37.90 -24.87
CA ASN A 528 -15.42 -39.33 -24.72
C ASN A 528 -15.17 -40.32 -25.89
N ILE A 529 -14.22 -41.26 -25.61
CA ILE A 529 -14.03 -42.69 -26.01
C ILE A 529 -12.56 -42.93 -26.47
N LEU A 530 -11.67 -43.46 -25.63
CA LEU A 530 -11.28 -44.87 -25.36
C LEU A 530 -10.49 -45.62 -26.47
N ASP A 531 -9.28 -46.04 -26.07
CA ASP A 531 -8.58 -47.32 -26.29
C ASP A 531 -8.06 -47.82 -27.67
N VAL A 532 -6.72 -47.98 -27.70
CA VAL A 532 -5.94 -49.23 -27.94
C VAL A 532 -5.56 -49.67 -29.37
N GLN A 533 -4.26 -50.03 -29.45
CA GLN A 533 -3.55 -50.99 -30.34
C GLN A 533 -2.94 -50.53 -31.68
N GLN A 534 -1.59 -50.58 -31.71
CA GLN A 534 -0.78 -50.76 -32.91
C GLN A 534 -0.92 -52.19 -33.48
N PRO A 535 -0.79 -52.35 -34.80
CA PRO A 535 -0.10 -53.53 -35.34
C PRO A 535 1.08 -53.19 -36.28
N SER A 536 1.85 -54.25 -36.49
CA SER A 536 3.21 -54.43 -37.01
C SER A 536 3.50 -54.08 -38.47
N GLN A 537 4.80 -53.93 -38.71
CA GLN A 537 5.54 -53.73 -39.96
C GLN A 537 5.39 -54.87 -41.00
N ASN A 538 5.53 -54.44 -42.26
CA ASN A 538 6.03 -55.15 -43.45
C ASN A 538 5.04 -55.99 -44.29
N ASP A 539 4.56 -55.37 -45.38
CA ASP A 539 4.71 -55.93 -46.74
C ASP A 539 4.50 -54.81 -47.79
N TRP A 540 5.57 -54.47 -48.52
CA TRP A 540 5.53 -53.73 -49.78
C TRP A 540 6.43 -54.47 -50.78
N PRO A 541 6.03 -54.58 -52.07
CA PRO A 541 6.76 -53.75 -53.04
C PRO A 541 5.95 -53.22 -54.24
N GLN A 542 6.35 -51.99 -54.62
CA GLN A 542 6.49 -51.41 -55.97
C GLN A 542 5.26 -51.27 -56.89
N ASN A 543 4.59 -50.12 -56.78
CA ASN A 543 4.65 -49.02 -57.77
C ASN A 543 3.65 -47.93 -57.42
N THR A 544 4.06 -46.94 -56.64
CA THR A 544 3.47 -45.61 -56.69
C THR A 544 4.55 -44.64 -56.24
N ILE A 545 4.88 -43.66 -57.09
CA ILE A 545 5.60 -42.47 -56.65
C ILE A 545 4.67 -41.77 -55.66
N GLN A 546 4.76 -42.12 -54.38
CA GLN A 546 4.25 -41.27 -53.32
C GLN A 546 5.25 -40.13 -53.22
N ALA A 547 4.81 -38.93 -53.58
CA ALA A 547 5.46 -37.73 -53.10
C ALA A 547 5.60 -37.89 -51.58
N VAL A 548 6.84 -37.95 -51.08
CA VAL A 548 7.11 -37.83 -49.66
C VAL A 548 6.69 -36.42 -49.28
N MET A 549 5.42 -36.25 -48.92
CA MET A 549 5.00 -35.07 -48.22
C MET A 549 5.71 -35.16 -46.89
N SER A 550 6.71 -34.30 -46.68
CA SER A 550 7.26 -34.09 -45.36
C SER A 550 6.09 -33.63 -44.51
N THR A 551 5.55 -34.51 -43.67
CA THR A 551 4.52 -34.15 -42.70
C THR A 551 5.27 -33.78 -41.44
N GLY A 552 4.97 -32.62 -40.88
CA GLY A 552 5.50 -32.20 -39.60
C GLY A 552 5.31 -33.26 -38.52
N GLN A 553 6.07 -33.16 -37.44
CA GLN A 553 6.05 -34.11 -36.33
C GLN A 553 5.38 -33.50 -35.11
N THR A 554 4.56 -34.27 -34.40
CA THR A 554 4.09 -33.86 -33.08
C THR A 554 5.17 -34.20 -32.04
N VAL A 555 5.65 -33.19 -31.33
CA VAL A 555 6.57 -33.34 -30.19
C VAL A 555 5.80 -33.09 -28.90
N THR A 556 6.03 -33.93 -27.88
CA THR A 556 5.38 -33.75 -26.58
C THR A 556 6.33 -33.03 -25.63
N LEU A 557 5.91 -31.87 -25.12
CA LEU A 557 6.65 -31.09 -24.12
C LEU A 557 5.81 -30.98 -22.85
N ASN A 558 6.32 -31.48 -21.72
CA ASN A 558 5.61 -31.49 -20.42
C ASN A 558 4.19 -32.09 -20.48
N GLY A 559 4.02 -33.17 -21.27
CA GLY A 559 2.72 -33.83 -21.45
C GLY A 559 1.76 -33.12 -22.41
N ILE A 560 2.17 -32.00 -23.00
CA ILE A 560 1.38 -31.24 -23.98
C ILE A 560 1.95 -31.49 -25.39
N PRO A 561 1.14 -31.97 -26.35
CA PRO A 561 1.58 -32.19 -27.73
C PRO A 561 1.62 -30.89 -28.54
N TYR A 562 2.71 -30.67 -29.27
CA TYR A 562 2.92 -29.55 -30.19
C TYR A 562 3.26 -30.08 -31.58
N TYR A 563 2.60 -29.59 -32.62
CA TYR A 563 2.93 -29.96 -34.01
C TYR A 563 4.04 -29.06 -34.55
N VAL A 564 5.17 -29.65 -34.94
CA VAL A 564 6.31 -29.01 -35.59
C VAL A 564 6.18 -29.23 -37.09
N PRO A 565 5.94 -28.19 -37.90
CA PRO A 565 5.81 -28.35 -39.35
C PRO A 565 7.11 -28.88 -39.97
N PRO A 566 7.00 -29.49 -41.16
CA PRO A 566 8.12 -30.13 -41.87
C PRO A 566 9.16 -29.13 -42.37
N GLU A 567 8.73 -27.91 -42.64
CA GLU A 567 9.58 -26.83 -43.11
C GLU A 567 9.88 -25.87 -41.95
N PRO A 568 11.15 -25.48 -41.76
CA PRO A 568 11.51 -24.48 -40.77
C PRO A 568 10.86 -23.14 -41.15
N LEU A 569 10.08 -22.58 -40.22
CA LEU A 569 9.46 -21.26 -40.39
C LEU A 569 10.50 -20.13 -40.57
N THR A 570 11.70 -20.30 -40.01
CA THR A 570 12.84 -19.39 -40.15
C THR A 570 14.13 -20.09 -39.75
N SER A 571 15.29 -19.50 -40.04
CA SER A 571 16.60 -19.97 -39.63
C SER A 571 17.36 -18.85 -38.94
N ILE A 572 18.00 -19.15 -37.80
CA ILE A 572 18.82 -18.21 -37.05
C ILE A 572 20.28 -18.66 -37.23
N GLY A 573 21.13 -17.76 -37.74
CA GLY A 573 22.56 -18.02 -37.83
C GLY A 573 23.19 -18.03 -36.44
N LEU A 574 23.94 -19.07 -36.12
CA LEU A 574 24.66 -19.18 -34.85
C LEU A 574 26.16 -18.87 -35.05
N PRO A 575 26.82 -18.22 -34.07
CA PRO A 575 28.28 -18.08 -34.08
C PRO A 575 28.98 -19.44 -34.12
N GLU A 576 30.16 -19.51 -34.77
CA GLU A 576 30.93 -20.75 -35.01
C GLU A 576 31.24 -21.58 -33.75
N ASN A 577 31.21 -20.98 -32.57
CA ASN A 577 31.52 -21.63 -31.29
C ASN A 577 30.29 -22.15 -30.52
N THR A 578 29.09 -22.09 -31.11
CA THR A 578 27.85 -22.49 -30.41
C THR A 578 27.73 -24.01 -30.34
N LYS A 579 27.84 -24.59 -29.14
CA LYS A 579 27.58 -26.02 -28.92
C LYS A 579 26.07 -26.24 -28.79
N LEU A 580 25.47 -26.87 -29.79
CA LEU A 580 24.09 -27.35 -29.72
C LEU A 580 24.06 -28.80 -29.27
N ASN A 581 23.08 -29.14 -28.45
CA ASN A 581 22.77 -30.54 -28.17
C ASN A 581 21.91 -31.10 -29.30
N SER A 582 21.99 -32.42 -29.54
CA SER A 582 21.08 -33.12 -30.46
C SER A 582 19.65 -33.07 -29.90
N GLY A 583 18.74 -32.30 -30.51
CA GLY A 583 17.34 -32.20 -30.08
C GLY A 583 16.77 -30.77 -30.17
N LEU A 584 15.63 -30.54 -29.52
CA LEU A 584 15.07 -29.19 -29.34
C LEU A 584 15.95 -28.41 -28.37
N ASN A 585 16.46 -27.26 -28.82
CA ASN A 585 17.25 -26.36 -28.00
C ASN A 585 16.37 -25.16 -27.61
N ALA A 586 16.30 -24.84 -26.31
CA ALA A 586 15.55 -23.69 -25.84
C ALA A 586 16.22 -22.38 -26.31
N LEU A 587 15.43 -21.46 -26.84
CA LEU A 587 15.91 -20.16 -27.32
C LEU A 587 15.09 -19.05 -26.67
N THR A 588 15.76 -18.16 -25.95
CA THR A 588 15.12 -16.99 -25.34
C THR A 588 15.26 -15.81 -26.30
N VAL A 589 14.12 -15.28 -26.75
CA VAL A 589 14.08 -14.08 -27.60
C VAL A 589 13.80 -12.87 -26.72
N PHE A 590 14.71 -11.91 -26.69
CA PHE A 590 14.49 -10.60 -26.08
C PHE A 590 14.53 -9.51 -27.15
N LYS A 591 13.77 -8.43 -26.93
CA LYS A 591 13.76 -7.26 -27.80
C LYS A 591 14.69 -6.19 -27.18
N PRO A 592 15.86 -5.91 -27.77
CA PRO A 592 16.74 -4.89 -27.23
C PRO A 592 16.09 -3.50 -27.35
N THR A 593 16.16 -2.72 -26.28
CA THR A 593 15.65 -1.33 -26.22
C THR A 593 16.72 -0.29 -26.59
N LEU A 594 18.00 -0.67 -26.62
CA LEU A 594 19.14 0.14 -27.04
C LEU A 594 20.09 -0.70 -27.91
N LEU A 595 20.74 -0.07 -28.88
CA LEU A 595 21.80 -0.65 -29.71
C LEU A 595 23.06 0.22 -29.62
N PRO A 596 24.27 -0.37 -29.55
CA PRO A 596 24.54 -1.81 -29.61
C PRO A 596 24.14 -2.54 -28.31
N PHE A 597 23.78 -3.81 -28.43
CA PHE A 597 23.42 -4.67 -27.30
C PHE A 597 24.57 -5.66 -27.08
N GLY A 598 25.35 -5.45 -26.02
CA GLY A 598 26.50 -6.26 -25.64
C GLY A 598 26.29 -7.01 -24.32
N GLU A 599 27.38 -7.55 -23.78
CA GLU A 599 27.40 -8.33 -22.53
C GLU A 599 26.90 -7.49 -21.34
N GLN A 600 27.30 -6.23 -21.23
CA GLN A 600 26.84 -5.32 -20.18
C GLN A 600 25.33 -5.02 -20.28
N GLU A 601 24.78 -4.83 -21.48
CA GLU A 601 23.34 -4.63 -21.66
C GLU A 601 22.54 -5.91 -21.39
N LEU A 602 23.10 -7.08 -21.69
CA LEU A 602 22.52 -8.37 -21.35
C LEU A 602 22.53 -8.61 -19.84
N GLU A 603 23.66 -8.39 -19.17
CA GLU A 603 23.77 -8.45 -17.71
C GLU A 603 22.80 -7.47 -17.05
N ALA A 604 22.75 -6.22 -17.51
CA ALA A 604 21.80 -5.23 -17.01
C ALA A 604 20.35 -5.62 -17.27
N ALA A 605 20.03 -6.25 -18.40
CA ALA A 605 18.69 -6.76 -18.71
C ALA A 605 18.30 -7.97 -17.86
N VAL A 606 19.25 -8.86 -17.57
CA VAL A 606 19.06 -10.01 -16.67
C VAL A 606 18.89 -9.51 -15.23
N GLU A 607 19.75 -8.63 -14.73
CA GLU A 607 19.62 -8.00 -13.40
C GLU A 607 18.29 -7.25 -13.26
N SER A 608 17.89 -6.54 -14.31
CA SER A 608 16.57 -5.92 -14.47
C SER A 608 15.45 -6.95 -14.30
N TYR A 609 15.49 -8.03 -15.08
CA TYR A 609 14.45 -9.06 -15.04
C TYR A 609 14.38 -9.74 -13.67
N LEU A 610 15.53 -10.10 -13.08
CA LEU A 610 15.64 -10.70 -11.74
C LEU A 610 15.15 -9.78 -10.62
N CYS A 611 15.13 -8.47 -10.84
CA CYS A 611 14.64 -7.48 -9.89
C CYS A 611 13.10 -7.34 -9.90
N GLU A 612 12.43 -7.80 -10.96
CA GLU A 612 10.98 -7.79 -11.13
C GLU A 612 10.32 -9.17 -10.99
N ASP A 613 11.05 -10.19 -11.44
CA ASP A 613 10.56 -11.54 -11.63
C ASP A 613 11.63 -12.54 -11.21
N ASP A 614 11.30 -13.31 -10.19
CA ASP A 614 12.15 -14.31 -9.57
C ASP A 614 11.92 -15.71 -10.16
N VAL A 615 11.27 -15.81 -11.33
CA VAL A 615 11.09 -17.09 -12.05
C VAL A 615 12.39 -17.58 -12.67
N PHE A 616 13.29 -16.70 -13.14
CA PHE A 616 14.54 -17.09 -13.77
C PHE A 616 15.64 -17.30 -12.73
N THR A 617 15.59 -18.41 -12.02
CA THR A 617 16.65 -18.80 -11.07
C THR A 617 17.60 -19.82 -11.68
N THR A 618 18.77 -20.01 -11.07
CA THR A 618 19.66 -21.14 -11.38
C THR A 618 18.89 -22.47 -11.31
N SER A 619 17.94 -22.58 -10.38
CA SER A 619 17.04 -23.73 -10.23
C SER A 619 16.04 -23.85 -11.38
N PHE A 620 15.53 -22.76 -11.95
CA PHE A 620 14.71 -22.80 -13.18
C PHE A 620 15.52 -23.32 -14.38
N LEU A 621 16.79 -22.90 -14.51
CA LEU A 621 17.70 -23.39 -15.55
C LEU A 621 18.07 -24.87 -15.33
N GLN A 622 18.21 -25.31 -14.08
CA GLN A 622 18.50 -26.70 -13.71
C GLN A 622 17.26 -27.61 -13.85
N ALA A 623 16.05 -27.12 -13.56
CA ALA A 623 14.80 -27.87 -13.73
C ALA A 623 14.47 -28.19 -15.19
N ALA A 624 15.07 -27.46 -16.14
CA ALA A 624 15.00 -27.77 -17.57
C ALA A 624 15.94 -28.93 -17.99
N LEU A 625 16.78 -29.45 -17.08
CA LEU A 625 17.64 -30.60 -17.33
C LEU A 625 16.89 -31.91 -17.04
N PRO A 626 16.99 -32.93 -17.91
CA PRO A 626 16.45 -34.25 -17.63
C PRO A 626 17.05 -34.83 -16.33
N GLY A 627 16.20 -35.21 -15.37
CA GLY A 627 16.61 -35.87 -14.12
C GLY A 627 16.45 -35.06 -12.83
N VAL A 628 16.01 -33.79 -12.90
CA VAL A 628 15.62 -33.04 -11.69
C VAL A 628 14.16 -33.36 -11.35
N GLU A 629 13.93 -34.20 -10.33
CA GLU A 629 12.61 -34.78 -10.04
C GLU A 629 11.63 -33.85 -9.29
N SER A 630 12.00 -32.63 -8.90
CA SER A 630 11.08 -31.77 -8.13
C SER A 630 11.40 -30.27 -8.26
N ALA A 631 10.80 -29.61 -9.26
CA ALA A 631 10.71 -28.15 -9.33
C ALA A 631 9.26 -27.71 -9.12
N VAL A 632 9.04 -26.69 -8.30
CA VAL A 632 7.71 -26.07 -8.15
C VAL A 632 7.62 -24.93 -9.16
N ALA A 633 6.80 -25.10 -10.19
CA ALA A 633 6.51 -24.03 -11.13
C ALA A 633 5.71 -22.94 -10.41
N VAL A 634 6.24 -21.71 -10.41
CA VAL A 634 5.56 -20.54 -9.86
C VAL A 634 5.29 -19.54 -10.99
N LEU A 635 4.13 -18.87 -10.94
CA LEU A 635 3.77 -17.88 -11.94
C LEU A 635 4.65 -16.63 -11.80
N SER A 636 5.07 -16.08 -12.94
CA SER A 636 5.82 -14.82 -13.02
C SER A 636 5.02 -13.67 -12.43
N ARG A 637 5.70 -12.83 -11.65
CA ARG A 637 5.09 -11.67 -10.99
C ARG A 637 4.71 -10.57 -12.00
N LEU A 638 5.30 -10.56 -13.19
CA LEU A 638 5.11 -9.53 -14.23
C LEU A 638 3.67 -9.43 -14.77
N TYR A 639 2.91 -10.52 -14.69
CA TYR A 639 1.53 -10.54 -15.17
C TYR A 639 0.53 -9.94 -14.18
N PHE A 640 0.99 -9.52 -13.01
CA PHE A 640 0.14 -9.03 -11.93
C PHE A 640 0.37 -7.55 -11.67
N THR A 641 -0.72 -6.78 -11.59
CA THR A 641 -0.70 -5.38 -11.17
C THR A 641 -1.59 -5.25 -9.95
N LYS A 642 -1.05 -4.76 -8.84
CA LYS A 642 -1.84 -4.49 -7.63
C LYS A 642 -2.86 -3.40 -7.92
N THR A 643 -4.11 -3.66 -7.56
CA THR A 643 -5.21 -2.69 -7.66
C THR A 643 -5.91 -2.58 -6.32
N PHE A 644 -6.78 -1.59 -6.15
CA PHE A 644 -7.56 -1.47 -4.92
C PHE A 644 -8.42 -2.71 -4.64
N SER A 645 -8.98 -3.35 -5.68
CA SER A 645 -9.78 -4.57 -5.56
C SER A 645 -8.94 -5.84 -5.43
N GLN A 646 -7.69 -5.83 -5.87
CA GLN A 646 -6.76 -6.96 -5.78
C GLN A 646 -5.43 -6.52 -5.15
N PRO A 647 -5.43 -6.21 -3.84
CA PRO A 647 -4.24 -5.71 -3.14
C PRO A 647 -3.13 -6.77 -3.02
N LEU A 648 -3.47 -8.05 -3.19
CA LEU A 648 -2.55 -9.19 -3.14
C LEU A 648 -2.16 -9.72 -4.53
N ALA A 649 -2.45 -8.99 -5.62
CA ALA A 649 -2.04 -9.40 -6.96
C ALA A 649 -0.54 -9.70 -7.02
N GLY A 650 -0.18 -10.92 -7.45
CA GLY A 650 1.19 -11.40 -7.55
C GLY A 650 1.80 -11.94 -6.25
N VAL A 651 1.10 -11.83 -5.11
CA VAL A 651 1.53 -12.44 -3.84
C VAL A 651 1.37 -13.96 -3.93
N ARG A 652 2.45 -14.69 -3.72
CA ARG A 652 2.45 -16.16 -3.74
C ARG A 652 2.15 -16.71 -2.36
N LEU A 653 1.10 -17.52 -2.30
CA LEU A 653 0.47 -18.03 -1.10
C LEU A 653 0.65 -19.54 -0.96
N ALA A 654 1.25 -19.95 0.16
CA ALA A 654 1.23 -21.33 0.63
C ALA A 654 0.02 -21.56 1.55
N VAL A 655 -0.64 -22.71 1.44
CA VAL A 655 -1.84 -23.02 2.24
C VAL A 655 -1.62 -24.29 3.06
N LYS A 656 -1.69 -24.21 4.39
CA LYS A 656 -1.59 -25.38 5.27
C LYS A 656 -2.57 -26.48 4.85
N ASP A 657 -2.14 -27.73 4.93
CA ASP A 657 -2.87 -28.86 4.39
C ASP A 657 -4.01 -29.38 5.30
N ILE A 658 -4.82 -28.46 5.81
CA ILE A 658 -6.10 -28.68 6.50
C ILE A 658 -7.22 -27.79 5.95
N PHE A 659 -6.90 -26.82 5.11
CA PHE A 659 -7.87 -25.97 4.41
C PHE A 659 -8.27 -26.65 3.10
N ASP A 660 -9.55 -26.75 2.81
CA ASP A 660 -9.96 -27.26 1.50
C ASP A 660 -9.68 -26.26 0.38
N VAL A 661 -9.26 -26.78 -0.77
CA VAL A 661 -9.08 -26.06 -2.04
C VAL A 661 -9.77 -26.87 -3.12
N GLN A 662 -10.70 -26.25 -3.85
CA GLN A 662 -11.51 -26.93 -4.86
C GLN A 662 -10.64 -27.69 -5.87
N GLY A 663 -10.99 -28.96 -6.10
CA GLY A 663 -10.28 -29.84 -7.02
C GLY A 663 -9.01 -30.48 -6.46
N ILE A 664 -8.60 -30.15 -5.23
CA ILE A 664 -7.40 -30.68 -4.56
C ILE A 664 -7.80 -31.50 -3.32
N ARG A 665 -7.07 -32.58 -3.05
CA ARG A 665 -7.23 -33.37 -1.82
C ARG A 665 -6.53 -32.69 -0.64
N THR A 666 -7.16 -32.71 0.52
CA THR A 666 -6.60 -32.27 1.80
C THR A 666 -6.12 -33.50 2.57
N SER A 667 -4.83 -33.60 2.96
CA SER A 667 -4.35 -34.79 3.70
C SER A 667 -4.56 -34.72 5.21
N ALA A 668 -4.67 -33.52 5.77
CA ALA A 668 -4.62 -33.28 7.22
C ALA A 668 -3.45 -33.98 7.92
N GLY A 669 -2.33 -34.19 7.22
CA GLY A 669 -1.16 -34.91 7.75
C GLY A 669 -1.40 -36.41 7.96
N SER A 670 -2.42 -37.01 7.34
CA SER A 670 -2.72 -38.45 7.39
C SER A 670 -2.80 -39.05 5.99
N ARG A 671 -2.06 -40.15 5.75
CA ARG A 671 -2.12 -40.88 4.48
C ARG A 671 -3.47 -41.54 4.29
N ALA A 672 -4.00 -42.15 5.36
CA ALA A 672 -5.30 -42.78 5.32
C ALA A 672 -6.40 -41.77 4.99
N TRP A 673 -6.37 -40.57 5.58
CA TRP A 673 -7.30 -39.49 5.24
C TRP A 673 -7.19 -39.06 3.76
N TYR A 674 -5.95 -38.83 3.28
CA TYR A 674 -5.68 -38.42 1.90
C TYR A 674 -6.18 -39.42 0.84
N HIS A 675 -6.03 -40.72 1.11
CA HIS A 675 -6.47 -41.76 0.17
C HIS A 675 -7.97 -42.06 0.28
N PHE A 676 -8.57 -41.81 1.44
CA PHE A 676 -9.97 -42.09 1.72
C PHE A 676 -10.91 -41.02 1.17
N TYR A 677 -10.62 -39.74 1.43
CA TYR A 677 -11.50 -38.65 1.00
C TYR A 677 -11.17 -38.17 -0.43
N PRO A 678 -12.20 -37.86 -1.25
CA PRO A 678 -12.01 -37.35 -2.60
C PRO A 678 -11.45 -35.91 -2.58
N PRO A 679 -11.02 -35.37 -3.74
CA PRO A 679 -10.70 -33.94 -3.85
C PRO A 679 -11.85 -33.06 -3.36
N ALA A 680 -11.54 -31.93 -2.74
CA ALA A 680 -12.55 -31.04 -2.19
C ALA A 680 -13.42 -30.42 -3.29
N ASN A 681 -14.73 -30.34 -3.03
CA ASN A 681 -15.68 -29.76 -3.98
C ASN A 681 -15.72 -28.23 -3.94
N THR A 682 -15.28 -27.62 -2.84
CA THR A 682 -15.31 -26.18 -2.60
C THR A 682 -14.03 -25.75 -1.90
N THR A 683 -13.55 -24.55 -2.20
CA THR A 683 -12.45 -23.91 -1.48
C THR A 683 -12.94 -23.31 -0.17
N SER A 684 -12.13 -23.39 0.89
CA SER A 684 -12.41 -22.76 2.19
C SER A 684 -12.56 -21.24 2.09
N ALA A 685 -13.39 -20.66 2.96
CA ALA A 685 -13.76 -19.25 2.89
C ALA A 685 -12.54 -18.31 3.00
N VAL A 686 -11.60 -18.60 3.91
CA VAL A 686 -10.36 -17.82 4.07
C VAL A 686 -9.49 -17.88 2.82
N VAL A 687 -9.38 -19.06 2.19
CA VAL A 687 -8.56 -19.22 0.99
C VAL A 687 -9.19 -18.48 -0.20
N ASN A 688 -10.51 -18.57 -0.37
CA ASN A 688 -11.23 -17.79 -1.40
C ASN A 688 -11.02 -16.29 -1.22
N ALA A 689 -11.13 -15.76 0.00
CA ALA A 689 -10.93 -14.34 0.26
C ALA A 689 -9.53 -13.87 -0.21
N LEU A 690 -8.49 -14.69 0.01
CA LEU A 690 -7.14 -14.38 -0.45
C LEU A 690 -7.00 -14.47 -1.98
N ILE A 691 -7.61 -15.47 -2.62
CA ILE A 691 -7.65 -15.60 -4.09
C ILE A 691 -8.36 -14.40 -4.72
N ASP A 692 -9.53 -14.03 -4.18
CA ASP A 692 -10.34 -12.92 -4.67
C ASP A 692 -9.58 -11.58 -4.58
N ALA A 693 -8.75 -11.42 -3.53
CA ALA A 693 -7.83 -10.30 -3.37
C ALA A 693 -6.58 -10.37 -4.29
N GLY A 694 -6.46 -11.40 -5.13
CA GLY A 694 -5.42 -11.54 -6.16
C GLY A 694 -4.22 -12.43 -5.78
N ALA A 695 -4.24 -13.09 -4.61
CA ALA A 695 -3.15 -13.97 -4.21
C ALA A 695 -3.15 -15.26 -5.06
N VAL A 696 -1.95 -15.77 -5.37
CA VAL A 696 -1.75 -16.97 -6.18
C VAL A 696 -1.34 -18.13 -5.28
N ILE A 697 -2.17 -19.17 -5.23
CA ILE A 697 -1.80 -20.39 -4.48
C ILE A 697 -0.68 -21.11 -5.24
N VAL A 698 0.47 -21.26 -4.59
CA VAL A 698 1.61 -22.02 -5.13
C VAL A 698 1.61 -23.48 -4.69
N GLY A 699 0.98 -23.79 -3.56
CA GLY A 699 0.87 -25.17 -3.10
C GLY A 699 0.35 -25.34 -1.69
N LYS A 700 0.16 -26.61 -1.34
CA LYS A 700 -0.21 -27.06 0.00
C LYS A 700 1.04 -27.32 0.82
N VAL A 701 1.09 -26.83 2.05
CA VAL A 701 2.24 -27.03 2.94
C VAL A 701 1.92 -27.98 4.10
N LYS A 702 2.94 -28.76 4.48
CA LYS A 702 2.82 -29.83 5.47
C LYS A 702 2.27 -29.32 6.81
N THR A 703 1.37 -30.12 7.38
CA THR A 703 0.87 -29.99 8.75
C THR A 703 1.20 -31.27 9.53
N SER A 704 1.34 -31.16 10.85
CA SER A 704 1.24 -32.36 11.69
C SER A 704 -0.19 -32.89 11.68
N GLN A 705 -0.33 -34.18 12.02
CA GLN A 705 -1.58 -34.90 11.80
C GLN A 705 -2.75 -34.29 12.58
N PHE A 706 -3.81 -33.92 11.85
CA PHE A 706 -5.01 -33.22 12.34
C PHE A 706 -4.66 -31.98 13.19
N ALA A 707 -3.64 -31.22 12.78
CA ALA A 707 -3.17 -30.01 13.45
C ALA A 707 -2.70 -30.21 14.92
N ASN A 708 -2.40 -31.43 15.35
CA ASN A 708 -1.91 -31.70 16.70
C ASN A 708 -0.46 -31.25 16.87
N GLY A 709 -0.13 -30.60 17.99
CA GLY A 709 1.28 -30.39 18.38
C GLY A 709 2.06 -31.72 18.41
N GLN A 710 3.10 -31.80 17.58
CA GLN A 710 3.97 -32.96 17.34
C GLN A 710 5.42 -32.49 17.18
N LEU A 711 6.37 -33.29 17.66
CA LEU A 711 7.81 -33.03 17.52
C LEU A 711 8.41 -33.89 16.40
N ALA A 712 9.37 -33.32 15.65
CA ALA A 712 10.02 -34.03 14.55
C ALA A 712 10.78 -35.27 15.05
N THR A 713 10.86 -36.29 14.19
CA THR A 713 11.48 -37.62 14.41
C THR A 713 10.70 -38.57 15.33
N ALA A 714 10.01 -38.08 16.37
CA ALA A 714 9.22 -38.94 17.27
C ALA A 714 7.77 -39.12 16.81
N ASP A 715 7.07 -38.04 16.47
CA ASP A 715 5.60 -38.06 16.38
C ASP A 715 5.07 -38.08 14.94
N TRP A 716 5.94 -37.74 13.98
CA TRP A 716 5.64 -37.58 12.56
C TRP A 716 5.86 -38.91 11.82
N ILE A 717 4.87 -39.80 11.90
CA ILE A 717 4.95 -41.16 11.32
C ILE A 717 4.48 -41.21 9.87
N ASP A 718 3.28 -40.70 9.57
CA ASP A 718 2.69 -40.80 8.22
C ASP A 718 3.42 -39.95 7.16
N TYR A 719 3.85 -38.75 7.55
CA TYR A 719 4.65 -37.84 6.74
C TYR A 719 5.81 -37.33 7.60
N HIS A 720 6.96 -37.09 6.99
CA HIS A 720 8.10 -36.52 7.71
C HIS A 720 7.93 -35.01 7.86
N SER A 721 8.19 -34.51 9.07
CA SER A 721 8.31 -33.07 9.35
C SER A 721 9.33 -32.42 8.41
N PRO A 722 9.08 -31.21 7.87
CA PRO A 722 10.10 -30.39 7.20
C PRO A 722 11.35 -30.13 8.07
N PHE A 723 12.42 -29.65 7.45
CA PHE A 723 13.65 -29.23 8.14
C PHE A 723 13.61 -27.71 8.38
N ASN A 724 14.03 -27.26 9.57
CA ASN A 724 14.14 -25.83 9.85
C ASN A 724 15.34 -25.28 9.06
N PRO A 725 15.19 -24.24 8.23
CA PRO A 725 16.29 -23.77 7.38
C PRO A 725 17.34 -22.95 8.14
N ARG A 726 17.11 -22.60 9.41
CA ARG A 726 17.97 -21.72 10.19
C ARG A 726 19.20 -22.43 10.75
N GLY A 727 20.30 -21.68 10.87
CA GLY A 727 21.57 -22.16 11.40
C GLY A 727 22.03 -23.44 10.71
N ASP A 728 22.15 -24.52 11.50
CA ASP A 728 22.60 -25.84 11.05
C ASP A 728 21.60 -26.65 10.22
N GLY A 729 20.35 -26.22 10.06
CA GLY A 729 19.35 -26.96 9.26
C GLY A 729 18.61 -28.09 10.01
N TYR A 730 18.99 -28.40 11.26
CA TYR A 730 18.54 -29.59 12.01
C TYR A 730 17.79 -29.27 13.31
N GLN A 731 17.53 -27.99 13.59
CA GLN A 731 16.67 -27.58 14.69
C GLN A 731 15.20 -27.96 14.46
N GLN A 732 14.42 -28.07 15.55
CA GLN A 732 13.00 -28.32 15.51
C GLN A 732 12.28 -27.15 14.82
N PRO A 733 11.45 -27.41 13.78
CA PRO A 733 10.68 -26.37 13.11
C PRO A 733 9.35 -26.05 13.83
N PHE A 734 9.03 -26.81 14.90
CA PHE A 734 7.75 -26.80 15.63
C PHE A 734 6.52 -27.05 14.76
N SER A 735 5.33 -27.10 15.36
CA SER A 735 4.09 -27.59 14.75
C SER A 735 2.86 -26.86 15.30
N SER A 736 1.69 -26.91 14.66
CA SER A 736 1.31 -27.72 13.50
C SER A 736 1.39 -27.04 12.13
N SER A 737 1.53 -25.71 12.05
CA SER A 737 1.72 -25.02 10.77
C SER A 737 3.20 -25.07 10.32
N THR A 738 3.82 -26.25 10.45
CA THR A 738 5.26 -26.45 10.25
C THR A 738 5.72 -26.07 8.86
N GLY A 739 5.02 -26.55 7.82
CA GLY A 739 5.38 -26.23 6.44
C GLY A 739 5.16 -24.76 6.08
N ALA A 740 4.26 -24.06 6.79
CA ALA A 740 4.05 -22.62 6.61
C ALA A 740 5.24 -21.83 7.18
N GLY A 741 5.65 -22.12 8.43
CA GLY A 741 6.83 -21.49 9.05
C GLY A 741 8.12 -21.78 8.27
N VAL A 742 8.36 -23.05 7.95
CA VAL A 742 9.55 -23.48 7.21
C VAL A 742 9.55 -22.93 5.80
N GLY A 743 8.43 -23.03 5.05
CA GLY A 743 8.37 -22.54 3.68
C GLY A 743 8.68 -21.04 3.59
N ILE A 744 8.13 -20.24 4.51
CA ILE A 744 8.40 -18.80 4.58
C ILE A 744 9.83 -18.50 5.03
N ALA A 745 10.49 -19.38 5.77
CA ALA A 745 11.91 -19.19 6.10
C ALA A 745 12.87 -19.77 5.04
N SER A 746 12.42 -20.65 4.15
CA SER A 746 13.27 -21.31 3.15
C SER A 746 13.24 -20.65 1.78
N TYR A 747 12.09 -20.16 1.32
CA TYR A 747 11.90 -19.78 -0.08
C TYR A 747 11.70 -18.28 -0.24
N ASP A 748 12.70 -17.56 -0.75
CA ASP A 748 12.60 -16.12 -1.02
C ASP A 748 11.44 -15.76 -1.97
N TRP A 749 11.09 -16.67 -2.86
CA TRP A 749 10.00 -16.50 -3.83
C TRP A 749 8.59 -16.69 -3.24
N LEU A 750 8.45 -17.20 -2.01
CA LEU A 750 7.19 -17.39 -1.29
C LEU A 750 6.96 -16.21 -0.33
N ASP A 751 5.83 -15.51 -0.47
CA ASP A 751 5.58 -14.26 0.25
C ASP A 751 4.77 -14.45 1.54
N LEU A 752 3.79 -15.37 1.49
CA LEU A 752 2.77 -15.52 2.52
C LEU A 752 2.38 -16.98 2.69
N ALA A 753 2.14 -17.40 3.94
CA ALA A 753 1.58 -18.71 4.22
C ALA A 753 0.37 -18.61 5.16
N LEU A 754 -0.71 -19.31 4.81
CA LEU A 754 -1.90 -19.47 5.63
C LEU A 754 -1.78 -20.73 6.49
N GLY A 755 -2.03 -20.59 7.80
CA GLY A 755 -2.07 -21.70 8.75
C GLY A 755 -3.19 -21.55 9.78
N THR A 756 -3.12 -22.36 10.83
CA THR A 756 -4.05 -22.26 11.97
C THR A 756 -3.32 -22.31 13.29
N ASP A 757 -3.90 -21.67 14.29
CA ASP A 757 -3.47 -21.71 15.67
C ASP A 757 -4.61 -22.15 16.59
N THR A 758 -4.43 -23.29 17.26
CA THR A 758 -5.33 -23.78 18.32
C THR A 758 -4.66 -23.66 19.70
N GLY A 759 -3.37 -23.98 19.79
CA GLY A 759 -2.59 -23.94 21.03
C GLY A 759 -1.17 -23.35 20.87
N GLY A 760 -0.89 -22.66 19.77
CA GLY A 760 0.46 -22.18 19.40
C GLY A 760 0.93 -22.60 18.00
N SER A 761 0.04 -23.16 17.18
CA SER A 761 0.40 -23.73 15.88
C SER A 761 0.78 -22.73 14.78
N ILE A 762 0.59 -21.42 14.99
CA ILE A 762 1.24 -20.36 14.21
C ILE A 762 2.44 -19.83 14.97
N ARG A 763 2.29 -19.59 16.28
CA ARG A 763 3.30 -18.91 17.08
C ARG A 763 4.60 -19.71 17.19
N PHE A 764 4.56 -20.99 17.55
CA PHE A 764 5.78 -21.80 17.71
C PHE A 764 6.55 -21.99 16.39
N PRO A 765 5.91 -22.33 15.26
CA PRO A 765 6.61 -22.34 13.98
C PRO A 765 7.18 -20.96 13.59
N SER A 766 6.49 -19.87 13.92
CA SER A 766 6.97 -18.52 13.57
C SER A 766 8.20 -18.13 14.39
N GLN A 767 8.20 -18.41 15.69
CA GLN A 767 9.33 -18.18 16.60
C GLN A 767 10.55 -19.00 16.16
N ALA A 768 10.38 -20.30 15.95
CA ALA A 768 11.48 -21.21 15.62
C ALA A 768 12.12 -20.95 14.26
N ASN A 769 11.35 -20.42 13.30
CA ASN A 769 11.84 -20.10 11.96
C ASN A 769 12.16 -18.60 11.80
N GLY A 770 11.95 -17.78 12.84
CA GLY A 770 12.26 -16.35 12.82
C GLY A 770 11.47 -15.56 11.80
N VAL A 771 10.15 -15.73 11.79
CA VAL A 771 9.22 -15.08 10.85
C VAL A 771 8.03 -14.48 11.60
N PHE A 772 7.31 -13.54 10.98
CA PHE A 772 6.12 -12.94 11.59
C PHE A 772 4.96 -13.94 11.59
N GLY A 773 4.18 -13.99 12.66
CA GLY A 773 3.05 -14.89 12.78
C GLY A 773 1.98 -14.38 13.75
N ILE A 774 0.70 -14.62 13.45
CA ILE A 774 -0.43 -14.18 14.28
C ILE A 774 -1.33 -15.36 14.65
N ARG A 775 -1.62 -15.51 15.93
CA ARG A 775 -2.88 -16.08 16.40
C ARG A 775 -3.87 -14.92 16.52
N ALA A 776 -4.89 -14.90 15.67
CA ALA A 776 -5.85 -13.81 15.68
C ALA A 776 -6.82 -13.93 16.87
N SER A 777 -7.57 -12.88 17.14
CA SER A 777 -8.74 -12.95 18.02
C SER A 777 -9.64 -14.10 17.57
N HIS A 778 -10.12 -14.87 18.53
CA HIS A 778 -11.00 -15.99 18.22
C HIS A 778 -12.30 -15.49 17.56
N GLY A 779 -12.65 -16.09 16.42
CA GLY A 779 -13.77 -15.68 15.58
C GLY A 779 -13.48 -14.56 14.57
N ALA A 780 -12.24 -14.06 14.46
CA ALA A 780 -11.91 -13.00 13.49
C ALA A 780 -11.97 -13.47 12.02
N ALA A 781 -11.75 -14.76 11.76
CA ALA A 781 -11.77 -15.36 10.42
C ALA A 781 -12.82 -16.47 10.30
N ASN A 782 -13.32 -16.69 9.08
CA ASN A 782 -14.28 -17.75 8.77
C ASN A 782 -13.57 -19.08 8.45
N LEU A 783 -13.60 -20.03 9.38
CA LEU A 783 -12.95 -21.35 9.25
C LEU A 783 -13.82 -22.43 8.57
N GLU A 784 -14.80 -22.06 7.75
CA GLU A 784 -15.57 -23.04 6.98
C GLU A 784 -14.66 -23.84 6.02
N LYS A 785 -14.90 -25.16 5.94
CA LYS A 785 -14.11 -26.13 5.15
C LYS A 785 -12.63 -26.19 5.58
N VAL A 786 -12.40 -26.15 6.88
CA VAL A 786 -11.10 -26.40 7.50
C VAL A 786 -11.24 -27.58 8.46
N VAL A 787 -10.32 -28.55 8.40
CA VAL A 787 -10.33 -29.70 9.33
C VAL A 787 -10.10 -29.19 10.77
N PRO A 788 -11.05 -29.39 11.70
CA PRO A 788 -10.98 -28.79 13.03
C PRO A 788 -10.07 -29.57 13.99
N LEU A 789 -9.53 -28.86 14.98
CA LEU A 789 -8.97 -29.47 16.20
C LEU A 789 -9.91 -29.18 17.38
N ALA A 790 -10.18 -27.90 17.64
CA ALA A 790 -11.19 -27.49 18.61
C ALA A 790 -11.77 -26.13 18.19
N PRO A 791 -13.00 -26.06 17.66
CA PRO A 791 -13.59 -24.80 17.18
C PRO A 791 -13.59 -23.67 18.21
N GLN A 792 -13.55 -23.99 19.50
CA GLN A 792 -13.48 -23.04 20.62
C GLN A 792 -12.13 -22.31 20.74
N PHE A 793 -11.09 -22.84 20.09
CA PHE A 793 -9.73 -22.28 20.10
C PHE A 793 -9.16 -22.04 18.71
N ASP A 794 -9.67 -22.73 17.70
CA ASP A 794 -9.17 -22.67 16.33
C ASP A 794 -9.27 -21.25 15.77
N THR A 795 -8.15 -20.76 15.23
CA THR A 795 -8.06 -19.49 14.51
C THR A 795 -7.28 -19.70 13.21
N ALA A 796 -7.64 -18.98 12.15
CA ALA A 796 -6.74 -18.83 11.00
C ALA A 796 -5.68 -17.79 11.33
N GLY A 797 -4.46 -18.02 10.87
CA GLY A 797 -3.34 -17.10 11.03
C GLY A 797 -2.45 -17.07 9.81
N LEU A 798 -1.75 -15.96 9.62
CA LEU A 798 -0.84 -15.74 8.51
C LEU A 798 0.60 -15.70 9.02
N ILE A 799 1.51 -16.27 8.23
CA ILE A 799 2.96 -16.24 8.44
C ILE A 799 3.62 -15.55 7.25
N ALA A 800 4.53 -14.61 7.51
CA ALA A 800 5.17 -13.81 6.47
C ALA A 800 6.58 -13.35 6.89
N ARG A 801 7.37 -12.91 5.90
CA ARG A 801 8.63 -12.20 6.14
C ARG A 801 8.49 -10.67 6.14
N ASP A 802 7.56 -10.16 5.33
CA ASP A 802 7.28 -8.74 5.17
C ASP A 802 6.03 -8.32 5.98
N PRO A 803 6.18 -7.43 7.00
CA PRO A 803 5.07 -6.87 7.76
C PRO A 803 3.98 -6.19 6.93
N ALA A 804 4.32 -5.61 5.77
CA ALA A 804 3.38 -4.90 4.92
C ALA A 804 2.45 -5.87 4.18
N VAL A 805 3.00 -6.91 3.54
CA VAL A 805 2.23 -8.00 2.93
C VAL A 805 1.38 -8.71 3.99
N TRP A 806 1.96 -8.95 5.16
CA TRP A 806 1.29 -9.59 6.29
C TRP A 806 0.05 -8.81 6.75
N LYS A 807 0.17 -7.49 6.92
CA LYS A 807 -0.95 -6.61 7.27
C LYS A 807 -2.00 -6.56 6.15
N ALA A 808 -1.58 -6.39 4.89
CA ALA A 808 -2.50 -6.29 3.76
C ALA A 808 -3.37 -7.55 3.64
N ALA A 809 -2.78 -8.74 3.77
CA ALA A 809 -3.53 -10.00 3.72
C ALA A 809 -4.43 -10.19 4.94
N SER A 810 -4.02 -9.72 6.11
CA SER A 810 -4.82 -9.80 7.34
C SER A 810 -6.08 -8.93 7.29
N GLN A 811 -6.04 -7.79 6.59
CA GLN A 811 -7.23 -6.96 6.33
C GLN A 811 -8.29 -7.68 5.50
N ILE A 812 -7.88 -8.66 4.68
CA ILE A 812 -8.78 -9.46 3.86
C ILE A 812 -9.44 -10.57 4.68
N ILE A 813 -8.66 -11.31 5.47
CA ILE A 813 -9.17 -12.50 6.17
C ILE A 813 -9.81 -12.19 7.52
N TYR A 814 -9.64 -10.97 8.04
CA TYR A 814 -10.29 -10.47 9.25
C TYR A 814 -11.23 -9.28 8.94
N PRO A 815 -12.31 -9.50 8.17
CA PRO A 815 -13.12 -8.42 7.61
C PRO A 815 -13.84 -7.55 8.66
N ASN A 816 -14.05 -8.07 9.86
CA ASN A 816 -14.73 -7.35 10.95
C ASN A 816 -13.76 -6.68 11.93
N THR A 817 -12.46 -6.82 11.72
CA THR A 817 -11.43 -6.20 12.56
C THR A 817 -11.27 -4.74 12.18
N VAL A 818 -11.19 -3.86 13.17
CA VAL A 818 -10.93 -2.43 12.95
C VAL A 818 -9.43 -2.21 12.71
N PHE A 819 -9.08 -1.79 11.50
CA PHE A 819 -7.76 -1.30 11.13
C PHE A 819 -7.80 0.23 11.04
N GLY A 820 -6.78 0.94 11.57
CA GLY A 820 -6.72 2.41 11.52
C GLY A 820 -6.70 3.09 12.89
N TRP A 821 -6.06 2.47 13.87
CA TRP A 821 -5.87 3.05 15.20
C TRP A 821 -4.77 4.11 15.14
N SER A 822 -5.02 5.33 15.63
CA SER A 822 -4.03 6.41 15.64
C SER A 822 -3.31 6.55 16.98
N GLU A 823 -3.78 5.86 18.01
CA GLU A 823 -3.23 5.89 19.36
C GLU A 823 -3.00 4.47 19.87
N TYR A 824 -2.03 4.34 20.79
CA TYR A 824 -1.56 3.07 21.31
C TYR A 824 -1.52 3.07 22.85
N PRO A 825 -1.57 1.87 23.47
CA PRO A 825 -1.49 1.76 24.92
C PRO A 825 -0.22 2.42 25.48
N ARG A 826 -0.36 3.16 26.58
CA ARG A 826 0.76 3.80 27.31
C ARG A 826 1.33 2.92 28.43
N LYS A 827 0.94 1.64 28.48
CA LYS A 827 1.42 0.65 29.45
C LYS A 827 1.86 -0.62 28.74
N ILE A 828 3.07 -1.08 29.04
CA ILE A 828 3.61 -2.37 28.59
C ILE A 828 3.76 -3.27 29.82
N GLN A 829 3.13 -4.44 29.77
CA GLN A 829 3.15 -5.46 30.81
C GLN A 829 4.01 -6.64 30.34
N ALA A 830 5.25 -6.71 30.78
CA ALA A 830 6.12 -7.83 30.47
C ALA A 830 5.82 -9.01 31.42
N VAL A 831 5.73 -10.23 30.89
CA VAL A 831 5.51 -11.45 31.68
C VAL A 831 6.81 -12.24 31.69
N PHE A 832 7.66 -11.98 32.68
CA PHE A 832 8.91 -12.71 32.88
C PHE A 832 8.90 -13.47 34.20
N THR A 833 9.38 -14.71 34.15
CA THR A 833 9.55 -15.56 35.35
C THR A 833 10.75 -15.14 36.20
N SER A 834 11.65 -14.32 35.66
CA SER A 834 12.85 -13.79 36.33
C SER A 834 13.24 -12.43 35.73
N PRO A 835 13.98 -11.58 36.45
CA PRO A 835 14.55 -10.37 35.87
C PRO A 835 15.42 -10.69 34.65
N LEU A 836 15.39 -9.81 33.64
CA LEU A 836 16.24 -9.95 32.46
C LEU A 836 17.72 -9.87 32.85
N ASP A 837 18.50 -10.86 32.45
CA ASP A 837 19.94 -10.90 32.62
C ASP A 837 20.64 -10.31 31.39
N VAL A 838 21.20 -9.11 31.51
CA VAL A 838 21.90 -8.45 30.40
C VAL A 838 23.14 -9.20 29.90
N SER A 839 23.63 -10.20 30.64
CA SER A 839 24.72 -11.07 30.18
C SER A 839 24.23 -12.21 29.28
N ASP A 840 22.94 -12.53 29.31
CA ASP A 840 22.30 -13.46 28.38
C ASP A 840 21.94 -12.72 27.07
N GLN A 841 22.32 -13.31 25.93
CA GLN A 841 22.13 -12.68 24.62
C GLN A 841 20.64 -12.41 24.32
N VAL A 842 19.74 -13.32 24.72
CA VAL A 842 18.30 -13.17 24.47
C VAL A 842 17.73 -12.07 25.35
N ASP A 843 18.02 -12.09 26.64
CA ASP A 843 17.52 -11.11 27.59
C ASP A 843 18.01 -9.70 27.28
N ASN A 844 19.27 -9.54 26.84
CA ASN A 844 19.78 -8.26 26.38
C ASN A 844 18.99 -7.73 25.17
N MET A 845 18.77 -8.57 24.15
CA MET A 845 18.00 -8.18 22.97
C MET A 845 16.54 -7.85 23.29
N VAL A 846 15.92 -8.62 24.17
CA VAL A 846 14.54 -8.38 24.65
C VAL A 846 14.47 -7.07 25.44
N GLY A 847 15.45 -6.80 26.30
CA GLY A 847 15.57 -5.55 27.04
C GLY A 847 15.71 -4.34 26.12
N GLU A 848 16.59 -4.41 25.11
CA GLU A 848 16.76 -3.37 24.09
C GLU A 848 15.47 -3.13 23.30
N PHE A 849 14.80 -4.21 22.86
CA PHE A 849 13.52 -4.13 22.17
C PHE A 849 12.46 -3.45 23.04
N LEU A 850 12.28 -3.88 24.28
CA LEU A 850 11.30 -3.30 25.21
C LEU A 850 11.55 -1.82 25.47
N GLN A 851 12.81 -1.40 25.61
CA GLN A 851 13.15 0.02 25.77
C GLN A 851 12.79 0.84 24.52
N ARG A 852 13.08 0.32 23.32
CA ARG A 852 12.73 0.99 22.06
C ARG A 852 11.22 1.05 21.86
N LEU A 853 10.51 -0.03 22.17
CA LEU A 853 9.04 -0.09 22.14
C LEU A 853 8.41 0.89 23.13
N ALA A 854 8.87 0.91 24.39
CA ALA A 854 8.40 1.84 25.40
C ALA A 854 8.61 3.30 24.98
N ARG A 855 9.77 3.61 24.39
CA ARG A 855 10.07 4.96 23.87
C ARG A 855 9.13 5.33 22.71
N HIS A 856 8.96 4.44 21.74
CA HIS A 856 8.06 4.64 20.59
C HIS A 856 6.62 4.91 21.06
N LEU A 857 6.13 4.10 22.00
CA LEU A 857 4.78 4.22 22.56
C LEU A 857 4.64 5.30 23.63
N SER A 858 5.73 5.95 24.05
CA SER A 858 5.79 6.77 25.27
C SER A 858 5.10 6.08 26.46
N ALA A 859 5.38 4.79 26.63
CA ALA A 859 4.72 3.90 27.57
C ALA A 859 5.59 3.59 28.79
N SER A 860 4.95 3.31 29.94
CA SER A 860 5.62 2.74 31.10
C SER A 860 5.76 1.23 30.98
N LEU A 861 6.94 0.68 31.28
CA LEU A 861 7.20 -0.75 31.35
C LEU A 861 7.02 -1.27 32.77
N THR A 862 6.23 -2.33 32.95
CA THR A 862 5.98 -3.00 34.24
C THR A 862 6.10 -4.51 34.09
N ASN A 863 6.64 -5.21 35.08
CA ASN A 863 6.59 -6.66 35.13
C ASN A 863 5.25 -7.12 35.73
N LEU A 864 4.60 -8.10 35.11
CA LEU A 864 3.33 -8.66 35.55
C LEU A 864 3.52 -10.11 36.00
N ASN A 865 3.19 -10.38 37.27
CA ASN A 865 3.08 -11.74 37.80
C ASN A 865 1.62 -12.19 37.76
N ILE A 866 1.28 -12.99 36.76
CA ILE A 866 -0.10 -13.47 36.53
C ILE A 866 -0.57 -14.42 37.65
N PRO A 867 0.23 -15.41 38.10
CA PRO A 867 -0.16 -16.23 39.25
C PRO A 867 -0.53 -15.42 40.49
N SER A 868 0.29 -14.43 40.88
CA SER A 868 -0.01 -13.58 42.04
C SER A 868 -1.28 -12.75 41.84
N LEU A 869 -1.45 -12.13 40.66
CA LEU A 869 -2.66 -11.37 40.36
C LEU A 869 -3.91 -12.27 40.37
N TRP A 870 -3.80 -13.50 39.88
CA TRP A 870 -4.88 -14.49 39.92
C TRP A 870 -5.26 -14.83 41.36
N THR A 871 -4.31 -15.18 42.22
CA THR A 871 -4.57 -15.48 43.63
C THR A 871 -5.38 -14.37 44.32
N GLU A 872 -5.06 -13.10 44.02
CA GLU A 872 -5.74 -11.93 44.58
C GLU A 872 -7.13 -11.65 43.98
N THR A 873 -7.34 -11.95 42.69
CA THR A 873 -8.50 -11.44 41.93
C THR A 873 -9.31 -12.51 41.19
N HIS A 874 -9.02 -13.79 41.41
CA HIS A 874 -9.70 -14.91 40.76
C HIS A 874 -11.22 -14.90 41.03
N PRO A 875 -12.03 -15.42 40.09
CA PRO A 875 -13.44 -15.67 40.34
C PRO A 875 -13.63 -16.67 41.50
N SER A 876 -14.57 -16.41 42.41
CA SER A 876 -14.82 -17.24 43.59
C SER A 876 -15.28 -18.67 43.29
N ASN A 877 -15.70 -18.94 42.04
CA ASN A 877 -16.11 -20.25 41.56
C ASN A 877 -14.96 -21.06 40.92
N MET A 878 -13.72 -20.56 40.93
CA MET A 878 -12.54 -21.25 40.41
C MET A 878 -11.50 -21.44 41.52
N SER A 879 -10.54 -22.37 41.31
CA SER A 879 -9.42 -22.54 42.25
C SER A 879 -8.62 -21.24 42.37
N SER A 880 -8.18 -20.93 43.60
CA SER A 880 -7.24 -19.83 43.85
C SER A 880 -5.84 -20.13 43.28
N ASP A 881 -5.52 -21.40 43.03
CA ASP A 881 -4.32 -21.78 42.29
C ASP A 881 -4.58 -21.69 40.78
N LEU A 882 -3.78 -20.88 40.08
CA LEU A 882 -3.96 -20.63 38.65
C LEU A 882 -3.78 -21.92 37.83
N VAL A 883 -2.82 -22.78 38.21
CA VAL A 883 -2.52 -23.99 37.44
C VAL A 883 -3.69 -24.96 37.53
N GLU A 884 -4.16 -25.25 38.75
CA GLU A 884 -5.34 -26.09 38.97
C GLU A 884 -6.60 -25.55 38.28
N ALA A 885 -6.71 -24.22 38.16
CA ALA A 885 -7.87 -23.58 37.57
C ALA A 885 -7.95 -23.71 36.04
N ILE A 886 -6.80 -23.80 35.33
CA ILE A 886 -6.78 -23.70 33.86
C ILE A 886 -6.03 -24.83 33.12
N ASP A 887 -5.16 -25.60 33.78
CA ASP A 887 -4.26 -26.55 33.12
C ASP A 887 -4.98 -27.63 32.29
N LYS A 888 -6.17 -28.06 32.76
CA LYS A 888 -7.01 -29.09 32.14
C LYS A 888 -7.93 -28.56 31.05
N ILE A 889 -8.11 -27.24 30.92
CA ILE A 889 -9.06 -26.64 29.96
C ILE A 889 -8.69 -27.06 28.53
N TYR A 890 -7.45 -26.82 28.12
CA TYR A 890 -6.97 -27.13 26.77
C TYR A 890 -7.06 -28.63 26.44
N PRO A 891 -6.41 -29.55 27.20
CA PRO A 891 -6.39 -30.97 26.84
C PRO A 891 -7.78 -31.61 26.87
N THR A 892 -8.69 -31.14 27.74
CA THR A 892 -10.09 -31.61 27.78
C THR A 892 -10.81 -31.28 26.49
N ILE A 893 -10.83 -29.99 26.12
CA ILE A 893 -11.61 -29.51 24.98
C ILE A 893 -11.06 -30.10 23.67
N ILE A 894 -9.74 -30.08 23.43
CA ILE A 894 -9.19 -30.63 22.18
C ILE A 894 -9.38 -32.15 22.07
N GLY A 895 -9.32 -32.87 23.20
CA GLY A 895 -9.44 -34.33 23.23
C GLY A 895 -10.85 -34.76 22.85
N ILE A 896 -11.86 -34.12 23.47
CA ILE A 896 -13.27 -34.43 23.25
C ILE A 896 -13.75 -33.91 21.88
N GLU A 897 -13.44 -32.65 21.53
CA GLU A 897 -13.98 -32.04 20.31
C GLU A 897 -13.37 -32.63 19.05
N GLN A 898 -12.05 -32.87 19.01
CA GLN A 898 -11.45 -33.49 17.83
C GLN A 898 -11.88 -34.94 17.67
N ALA A 899 -12.05 -35.67 18.77
CA ALA A 899 -12.61 -37.01 18.73
C ALA A 899 -14.00 -36.99 18.05
N ARG A 900 -14.89 -36.11 18.52
CA ARG A 900 -16.25 -35.97 18.00
C ARG A 900 -16.32 -35.49 16.55
N LEU A 901 -15.48 -34.53 16.18
CA LEU A 901 -15.55 -33.84 14.87
C LEU A 901 -14.72 -34.51 13.78
N VAL A 902 -13.63 -35.19 14.13
CA VAL A 902 -12.68 -35.78 13.17
C VAL A 902 -12.61 -37.29 13.34
N ARG A 903 -12.25 -37.79 14.52
CA ARG A 903 -12.02 -39.23 14.74
C ARG A 903 -13.27 -40.05 14.46
N ASP A 904 -14.39 -39.72 15.11
CA ASP A 904 -15.58 -40.57 15.10
C ASP A 904 -16.20 -40.67 13.69
N PRO A 905 -16.41 -39.57 12.95
CA PRO A 905 -16.86 -39.65 11.56
C PRO A 905 -15.86 -40.36 10.66
N PHE A 906 -14.55 -40.09 10.82
CA PHE A 906 -13.53 -40.74 10.00
C PHE A 906 -13.49 -42.24 10.23
N TYR A 907 -13.51 -42.69 11.48
CA TYR A 907 -13.52 -44.11 11.84
C TYR A 907 -14.80 -44.80 11.39
N ALA A 908 -15.96 -44.16 11.53
CA ALA A 908 -17.24 -44.71 11.05
C ALA A 908 -17.22 -44.91 9.53
N ASN A 909 -16.90 -43.86 8.77
CA ASN A 909 -16.85 -43.90 7.31
C ASN A 909 -15.81 -44.91 6.80
N TYR A 910 -14.62 -44.94 7.41
CA TYR A 910 -13.56 -45.85 7.01
C TYR A 910 -13.91 -47.32 7.30
N LYS A 911 -14.53 -47.60 8.45
CA LYS A 911 -15.01 -48.96 8.79
C LYS A 911 -16.03 -49.47 7.78
N GLU A 912 -16.98 -48.63 7.40
CA GLU A 912 -18.03 -48.97 6.44
C GLU A 912 -17.46 -49.42 5.10
N GLN A 913 -16.43 -48.72 4.59
CA GLN A 913 -15.85 -49.01 3.27
C GLN A 913 -14.70 -50.02 3.28
N HIS A 914 -14.09 -50.31 4.44
CA HIS A 914 -12.92 -51.19 4.54
C HIS A 914 -13.15 -52.44 5.40
N SER A 915 -14.37 -52.99 5.39
CA SER A 915 -14.76 -54.23 6.07
C SER A 915 -14.50 -54.19 7.59
N GLY A 916 -14.84 -53.07 8.23
CA GLY A 916 -14.70 -52.89 9.68
C GLY A 916 -13.29 -52.53 10.17
N ARG A 917 -12.31 -52.34 9.27
CA ARG A 917 -10.95 -51.90 9.64
C ARG A 917 -10.93 -50.44 10.08
N LEU A 918 -9.95 -50.08 10.90
CA LEU A 918 -9.66 -48.71 11.31
C LEU A 918 -8.45 -48.14 10.56
N PRO A 919 -8.41 -46.83 10.27
CA PRO A 919 -7.24 -46.19 9.69
C PRO A 919 -6.13 -46.03 10.73
N PHE A 920 -4.87 -45.95 10.27
CA PHE A 920 -3.75 -45.60 11.14
C PHE A 920 -3.79 -44.12 11.54
N VAL A 921 -3.39 -43.84 12.78
CA VAL A 921 -3.31 -42.49 13.36
C VAL A 921 -2.04 -42.40 14.22
N ASN A 922 -1.31 -41.29 14.08
CA ASN A 922 -0.08 -41.02 14.83
C ASN A 922 -0.33 -41.05 16.36
N PRO A 923 0.70 -41.34 17.18
CA PRO A 923 0.51 -41.49 18.62
C PRO A 923 -0.08 -40.25 19.33
N ALA A 924 0.36 -39.04 18.99
CA ALA A 924 -0.10 -37.81 19.66
C ALA A 924 -1.64 -37.59 19.60
N PRO A 925 -2.31 -37.60 18.43
CA PRO A 925 -3.77 -37.53 18.38
C PRO A 925 -4.45 -38.69 19.15
N ARG A 926 -3.95 -39.93 19.03
CA ARG A 926 -4.54 -41.09 19.73
C ARG A 926 -4.55 -40.92 21.25
N ILE A 927 -3.44 -40.46 21.82
CA ILE A 927 -3.30 -40.27 23.28
C ILE A 927 -4.25 -39.16 23.78
N ARG A 928 -4.40 -38.08 23.02
CA ARG A 928 -5.30 -36.96 23.37
C ARG A 928 -6.78 -37.33 23.25
N TRP A 929 -7.15 -38.06 22.21
CA TRP A 929 -8.51 -38.61 22.09
C TRP A 929 -8.82 -39.60 23.20
N GLY A 930 -7.86 -40.47 23.54
CA GLY A 930 -7.99 -41.41 24.66
C GLY A 930 -8.16 -40.70 26.01
N TYR A 931 -7.46 -39.58 26.23
CA TYR A 931 -7.71 -38.74 27.40
C TYR A 931 -9.12 -38.18 27.40
N GLY A 932 -9.59 -37.59 26.29
CA GLY A 932 -10.96 -37.12 26.15
C GLY A 932 -12.01 -38.19 26.44
N ASP A 933 -11.83 -39.41 25.90
CA ASP A 933 -12.71 -40.56 26.13
C ASP A 933 -12.71 -41.04 27.59
N SER A 934 -11.61 -40.83 28.31
CA SER A 934 -11.47 -41.25 29.72
C SER A 934 -12.15 -40.31 30.71
N LEU A 935 -12.52 -39.10 30.28
CA LEU A 935 -13.11 -38.10 31.15
C LEU A 935 -14.60 -38.39 31.43
N PRO A 936 -15.10 -38.08 32.64
CA PRO A 936 -16.52 -38.17 32.95
C PRO A 936 -17.39 -37.32 32.02
N LYS A 937 -18.66 -37.70 31.88
CA LYS A 937 -19.66 -36.85 31.22
C LYS A 937 -19.81 -35.53 32.01
N GLY A 938 -19.97 -34.41 31.30
CA GLY A 938 -20.07 -33.08 31.92
C GLY A 938 -18.75 -32.31 32.00
N THR A 939 -17.60 -32.96 31.83
CA THR A 939 -16.28 -32.31 31.94
C THR A 939 -16.01 -31.31 30.81
N LEU A 940 -16.60 -31.50 29.62
CA LEU A 940 -16.50 -30.52 28.55
C LEU A 940 -17.21 -29.21 28.93
N GLU A 941 -18.43 -29.29 29.44
CA GLU A 941 -19.23 -28.14 29.87
C GLU A 941 -18.56 -27.37 31.02
N GLU A 942 -17.94 -28.10 31.96
CA GLU A 942 -17.13 -27.51 33.02
C GLU A 942 -15.89 -26.78 32.45
N ALA A 943 -15.14 -27.42 31.55
CA ALA A 943 -13.97 -26.81 30.92
C ALA A 943 -14.33 -25.54 30.13
N LEU A 944 -15.47 -25.53 29.42
CA LEU A 944 -15.98 -24.35 28.69
C LEU A 944 -16.42 -23.24 29.66
N THR A 945 -17.01 -23.60 30.80
CA THR A 945 -17.39 -22.65 31.85
C THR A 945 -16.14 -21.99 32.44
N ASN A 946 -15.13 -22.79 32.78
CA ASN A 946 -13.86 -22.31 33.32
C ASN A 946 -13.09 -21.46 32.29
N GLN A 947 -13.10 -21.85 31.01
CA GLN A 947 -12.54 -21.03 29.93
C GLN A 947 -13.21 -19.65 29.87
N THR A 948 -14.55 -19.61 29.92
CA THR A 948 -15.32 -18.36 29.85
C THR A 948 -15.03 -17.45 31.05
N ALA A 949 -14.89 -18.02 32.25
CA ALA A 949 -14.54 -17.30 33.45
C ALA A 949 -13.10 -16.73 33.36
N PHE A 950 -12.13 -17.53 32.92
CA PHE A 950 -10.75 -17.07 32.70
C PHE A 950 -10.66 -15.99 31.62
N GLN A 951 -11.37 -16.14 30.51
CA GLN A 951 -11.47 -15.13 29.46
C GLN A 951 -11.99 -13.80 30.02
N SER A 952 -13.06 -13.85 30.81
CA SER A 952 -13.65 -12.66 31.44
C SER A 952 -12.68 -12.00 32.42
N TRP A 953 -11.92 -12.81 33.16
CA TRP A 953 -10.89 -12.33 34.08
C TRP A 953 -9.75 -11.63 33.33
N ILE A 954 -9.23 -12.20 32.24
CA ILE A 954 -8.20 -11.55 31.40
C ILE A 954 -8.69 -10.20 30.88
N ALA A 955 -9.91 -10.16 30.33
CA ALA A 955 -10.51 -8.93 29.80
C ALA A 955 -10.78 -7.87 30.88
N SER A 956 -10.86 -8.26 32.16
CA SER A 956 -11.17 -7.35 33.27
C SER A 956 -9.96 -6.99 34.13
N ASN A 957 -8.85 -7.72 34.06
CA ASN A 957 -7.71 -7.54 34.97
C ASN A 957 -6.37 -7.38 34.25
N VAL A 958 -6.20 -7.95 33.05
CA VAL A 958 -4.91 -7.99 32.37
C VAL A 958 -4.91 -7.19 31.07
N LEU A 959 -5.83 -7.49 30.16
CA LEU A 959 -5.95 -6.89 28.82
C LEU A 959 -7.33 -6.27 28.64
N LYS A 960 -7.58 -5.19 29.38
CA LYS A 960 -8.83 -4.43 29.31
C LYS A 960 -8.96 -3.71 27.96
N PRO A 961 -10.12 -3.80 27.28
CA PRO A 961 -10.39 -2.99 26.10
C PRO A 961 -10.44 -1.50 26.45
N ASP A 962 -9.90 -0.66 25.56
CA ASP A 962 -9.93 0.79 25.69
C ASP A 962 -10.45 1.44 24.38
N PRO A 963 -11.45 2.35 24.42
CA PRO A 963 -12.02 2.93 23.20
C PRO A 963 -11.08 3.83 22.40
N GLN A 964 -10.01 4.36 22.99
CA GLN A 964 -9.07 5.27 22.32
C GLN A 964 -7.89 4.52 21.71
N THR A 965 -7.36 3.54 22.44
CA THR A 965 -6.12 2.81 22.13
C THR A 965 -6.35 1.34 21.78
N CYS A 966 -7.61 0.92 21.68
CA CYS A 966 -8.11 -0.46 21.58
C CYS A 966 -7.90 -1.31 22.83
N SER A 967 -6.72 -1.23 23.43
CA SER A 967 -6.31 -2.01 24.60
C SER A 967 -5.67 -1.07 25.62
N GLU A 968 -6.01 -1.17 26.90
CA GLU A 968 -5.42 -0.33 27.96
C GLU A 968 -3.91 -0.58 28.12
N SER A 969 -3.45 -1.78 27.77
CA SER A 969 -2.04 -2.16 27.82
C SER A 969 -1.66 -3.13 26.71
N LEU A 970 -0.36 -3.24 26.46
CA LEU A 970 0.25 -4.30 25.66
C LEU A 970 0.90 -5.31 26.60
N LEU A 971 0.63 -6.59 26.42
CA LEU A 971 1.32 -7.67 27.12
C LEU A 971 2.44 -8.22 26.23
N VAL A 972 3.63 -8.43 26.81
CA VAL A 972 4.81 -8.92 26.08
C VAL A 972 5.42 -10.10 26.81
N TYR A 973 5.73 -11.17 26.09
CA TYR A 973 6.43 -12.34 26.62
C TYR A 973 7.40 -12.92 25.59
N VAL A 974 8.25 -13.84 26.04
CA VAL A 974 9.25 -14.53 25.22
C VAL A 974 9.09 -16.02 25.46
N GLU A 975 8.98 -16.80 24.38
CA GLU A 975 8.89 -18.24 24.54
C GLU A 975 10.23 -18.91 24.85
N PRO A 976 10.25 -19.96 25.69
CA PRO A 976 11.45 -20.74 25.96
C PRO A 976 12.12 -21.33 24.72
N ALA A 977 11.34 -21.61 23.66
CA ALA A 977 11.85 -22.11 22.38
C ALA A 977 12.91 -21.17 21.74
N THR A 978 12.87 -19.88 22.08
CA THR A 978 13.84 -18.87 21.64
C THR A 978 15.20 -18.99 22.36
N ARG A 979 15.27 -19.64 23.52
CA ARG A 979 16.47 -19.62 24.37
C ARG A 979 17.48 -20.71 24.05
N SER A 980 17.03 -21.90 23.66
CA SER A 980 17.91 -23.07 23.50
C SER A 980 17.67 -23.81 22.19
N PRO A 981 18.73 -24.19 21.45
CA PRO A 981 18.58 -25.00 20.26
C PRO A 981 17.99 -26.37 20.65
N LEU A 982 17.05 -26.83 19.84
CA LEU A 982 16.35 -28.08 20.06
C LEU A 982 16.50 -28.93 18.80
N TYR A 983 17.33 -29.99 18.86
CA TYR A 983 17.64 -30.76 17.66
C TYR A 983 16.57 -31.81 17.33
N ARG A 984 16.55 -32.16 16.05
CA ARG A 984 15.66 -33.15 15.43
C ARG A 984 16.10 -34.60 15.64
N ASP A 985 17.38 -34.87 15.77
CA ASP A 985 17.98 -36.20 15.72
C ASP A 985 17.98 -36.96 17.06
N TYR A 986 17.42 -36.39 18.13
CA TYR A 986 17.21 -37.09 19.38
C TYR A 986 15.90 -37.89 19.40
N TYR A 987 15.99 -39.17 19.78
CA TYR A 987 14.84 -39.96 20.19
C TYR A 987 14.27 -39.41 21.50
N ARG A 988 12.94 -39.33 21.59
CA ARG A 988 12.21 -38.77 22.74
C ARG A 988 11.24 -39.79 23.32
N ASP A 989 10.78 -39.49 24.53
CA ASP A 989 9.69 -40.23 25.17
C ASP A 989 8.39 -40.13 24.37
N GLU A 990 7.45 -41.02 24.69
CA GLU A 990 6.13 -41.07 24.05
C GLU A 990 5.35 -39.75 24.24
N PRO A 991 4.47 -39.38 23.29
CA PRO A 991 3.68 -38.15 23.41
C PRO A 991 2.81 -38.12 24.67
N THR A 992 2.75 -36.96 25.32
CA THR A 992 1.97 -36.76 26.54
C THR A 992 0.73 -35.89 26.31
N ILE A 993 -0.12 -35.81 27.33
CA ILE A 993 -1.26 -34.90 27.36
C ILE A 993 -0.76 -33.46 27.55
N PRO A 994 -1.18 -32.51 26.69
CA PRO A 994 -0.64 -31.15 26.69
C PRO A 994 -1.32 -30.26 27.74
N PHE A 995 -0.99 -30.47 29.02
CA PHE A 995 -1.36 -29.53 30.09
C PHE A 995 -0.58 -28.22 29.95
N GLY A 996 -1.19 -27.08 30.30
CA GLY A 996 -0.49 -25.80 30.18
C GLY A 996 -1.17 -24.60 30.86
N SER A 997 -0.36 -23.82 31.57
CA SER A 997 -0.75 -22.59 32.29
C SER A 997 0.22 -21.41 32.03
N GLY A 998 1.13 -21.54 31.07
CA GLY A 998 2.10 -20.51 30.70
C GLY A 998 1.49 -19.29 30.00
N ALA A 999 2.31 -18.25 29.80
CA ALA A 999 1.89 -17.00 29.15
C ALA A 999 1.34 -17.24 27.72
N ASN A 1000 1.94 -18.17 27.00
CA ASN A 1000 1.49 -18.61 25.68
C ASN A 1000 0.09 -19.25 25.64
N MET A 1001 -0.45 -19.69 26.77
CA MET A 1001 -1.81 -20.22 26.84
C MET A 1001 -2.87 -19.14 27.09
N ILE A 1002 -2.46 -17.93 27.47
CA ILE A 1002 -3.39 -16.80 27.71
C ILE A 1002 -4.19 -16.49 26.44
N SER A 1003 -3.53 -16.36 25.30
CA SER A 1003 -4.18 -16.06 24.02
C SER A 1003 -5.06 -17.21 23.52
N VAL A 1004 -4.77 -18.43 23.95
CA VAL A 1004 -5.61 -19.61 23.68
C VAL A 1004 -6.91 -19.51 24.46
N TYR A 1005 -6.82 -19.41 25.79
CA TYR A 1005 -7.99 -19.43 26.67
C TYR A 1005 -8.85 -18.18 26.57
N ALA A 1006 -8.23 -17.00 26.47
CA ALA A 1006 -8.94 -15.73 26.40
C ALA A 1006 -9.40 -15.36 24.97
N GLY A 1007 -8.87 -16.03 23.95
CA GLY A 1007 -9.20 -15.74 22.55
C GLY A 1007 -8.78 -14.33 22.11
N VAL A 1008 -7.68 -13.82 22.68
CA VAL A 1008 -7.07 -12.51 22.36
C VAL A 1008 -6.00 -12.66 21.26
N PRO A 1009 -5.69 -11.60 20.51
CA PRO A 1009 -4.67 -11.66 19.46
C PRO A 1009 -3.27 -11.71 20.05
N ASP A 1010 -2.39 -12.47 19.39
CA ASP A 1010 -1.03 -12.75 19.85
C ASP A 1010 -0.10 -12.85 18.63
N MET A 1011 0.82 -11.88 18.53
CA MET A 1011 1.71 -11.71 17.39
C MET A 1011 3.16 -12.02 17.74
N VAL A 1012 3.74 -12.99 17.04
CA VAL A 1012 5.19 -13.21 17.03
C VAL A 1012 5.85 -12.17 16.15
N VAL A 1013 6.83 -11.45 16.70
CA VAL A 1013 7.69 -10.55 15.95
C VAL A 1013 9.17 -10.92 16.16
N PRO A 1014 9.92 -11.22 15.08
CA PRO A 1014 11.36 -11.47 15.17
C PRO A 1014 12.10 -10.16 15.49
N ILE A 1015 12.95 -10.19 16.52
CA ILE A 1015 13.74 -9.05 16.98
C ILE A 1015 15.24 -9.19 16.67
N GLY A 1016 15.68 -10.36 16.20
CA GLY A 1016 17.03 -10.60 15.71
C GLY A 1016 17.41 -12.07 15.82
N GLU A 1017 18.71 -12.35 15.97
CA GLU A 1017 19.28 -13.69 16.10
C GLU A 1017 20.38 -13.71 17.16
N LYS A 1018 20.55 -14.86 17.82
CA LYS A 1018 21.63 -15.12 18.80
C LYS A 1018 22.60 -16.16 18.25
N THR A 1019 23.83 -16.12 18.74
CA THR A 1019 24.82 -17.15 18.40
C THR A 1019 24.66 -18.39 19.30
N TYR A 1020 25.01 -19.56 18.78
CA TYR A 1020 25.18 -20.79 19.55
C TYR A 1020 26.21 -21.70 18.87
N VAL A 1021 26.88 -22.55 19.64
CA VAL A 1021 27.76 -23.58 19.07
C VAL A 1021 26.91 -24.77 18.64
N SER A 1022 26.90 -25.06 17.35
CA SER A 1022 26.13 -26.17 16.79
C SER A 1022 26.79 -27.51 17.09
N GLN A 1023 25.98 -28.47 17.53
CA GLN A 1023 26.42 -29.86 17.72
C GLN A 1023 26.49 -30.62 16.39
N VAL A 1024 25.85 -30.08 15.34
CA VAL A 1024 25.82 -30.68 14.00
C VAL A 1024 27.00 -30.21 13.17
N THR A 1025 27.26 -28.90 13.13
CA THR A 1025 28.34 -28.32 12.30
C THR A 1025 29.65 -28.13 13.06
N GLY A 1026 29.62 -28.12 14.40
CA GLY A 1026 30.79 -27.93 15.25
C GLY A 1026 31.31 -26.49 15.31
N VAL A 1027 30.60 -25.54 14.68
CA VAL A 1027 30.96 -24.11 14.64
C VAL A 1027 29.84 -23.24 15.22
N GLU A 1028 30.10 -21.94 15.32
CA GLU A 1028 29.09 -20.97 15.72
C GLU A 1028 28.05 -20.78 14.60
N GLU A 1029 26.77 -20.94 14.96
CA GLU A 1029 25.61 -20.78 14.10
C GLU A 1029 24.62 -19.78 14.72
N MET A 1030 23.63 -19.34 13.92
CA MET A 1030 22.62 -18.36 14.34
C MET A 1030 21.26 -19.01 14.59
N SER A 1031 20.58 -18.61 15.68
CA SER A 1031 19.22 -19.02 15.99
C SER A 1031 18.30 -17.81 16.17
N PRO A 1032 17.05 -17.83 15.66
CA PRO A 1032 16.13 -16.72 15.78
C PRO A 1032 15.80 -16.30 17.22
N VAL A 1033 15.58 -15.00 17.40
CA VAL A 1033 15.04 -14.40 18.62
C VAL A 1033 13.77 -13.64 18.29
N SER A 1034 12.66 -14.03 18.92
CA SER A 1034 11.35 -13.41 18.73
C SER A 1034 10.67 -13.11 20.06
N VAL A 1035 9.77 -12.13 20.04
CA VAL A 1035 8.89 -11.79 21.16
C VAL A 1035 7.44 -11.82 20.72
N ASP A 1036 6.54 -12.00 21.66
CA ASP A 1036 5.11 -12.05 21.41
C ASP A 1036 4.44 -10.78 21.95
N LEU A 1037 3.62 -10.15 21.11
CA LEU A 1037 2.85 -8.95 21.43
C LEU A 1037 1.36 -9.31 21.52
N VAL A 1038 0.77 -9.12 22.69
CA VAL A 1038 -0.62 -9.49 22.99
C VAL A 1038 -1.42 -8.26 23.40
N ALA A 1039 -2.62 -8.10 22.84
CA ALA A 1039 -3.53 -6.99 23.14
C ALA A 1039 -4.92 -7.50 23.54
N ALA A 1040 -5.83 -6.62 23.94
CA ALA A 1040 -7.21 -6.97 24.19
C ALA A 1040 -7.88 -7.63 22.96
N ARG A 1041 -8.93 -8.42 23.21
CA ARG A 1041 -9.68 -9.10 22.14
C ARG A 1041 -10.20 -8.09 21.12
N SER A 1042 -10.12 -8.45 19.84
CA SER A 1042 -10.47 -7.62 18.67
C SER A 1042 -9.50 -6.44 18.39
N CYS A 1043 -8.34 -6.40 19.05
CA CYS A 1043 -7.29 -5.39 18.79
C CYS A 1043 -6.21 -5.83 17.80
N ASP A 1044 -6.49 -6.85 17.00
CA ASP A 1044 -5.59 -7.38 15.96
C ASP A 1044 -5.12 -6.26 15.02
N GLY A 1045 -6.05 -5.42 14.56
CA GLY A 1045 -5.75 -4.33 13.62
C GLY A 1045 -4.86 -3.24 14.20
N MET A 1046 -4.95 -2.99 15.52
CA MET A 1046 -4.02 -2.11 16.24
C MET A 1046 -2.61 -2.71 16.25
N LEU A 1047 -2.47 -3.99 16.59
CA LEU A 1047 -1.17 -4.66 16.59
C LEU A 1047 -0.51 -4.68 15.20
N PHE A 1048 -1.28 -4.94 14.13
CA PHE A 1048 -0.73 -4.91 12.77
C PHE A 1048 -0.21 -3.53 12.40
N GLN A 1049 -0.91 -2.49 12.82
CA GLN A 1049 -0.51 -1.12 12.57
C GLN A 1049 0.76 -0.77 13.35
N LEU A 1050 0.82 -1.14 14.63
CA LEU A 1050 2.01 -0.98 15.46
C LEU A 1050 3.22 -1.68 14.84
N VAL A 1051 3.11 -2.96 14.48
CA VAL A 1051 4.23 -3.72 13.89
C VAL A 1051 4.73 -3.07 12.60
N ASN A 1052 3.84 -2.57 11.75
CA ASN A 1052 4.21 -1.84 10.53
C ASN A 1052 4.89 -0.49 10.82
N GLU A 1053 4.54 0.18 11.91
CA GLU A 1053 5.21 1.41 12.36
C GLU A 1053 6.59 1.13 12.92
N LEU A 1054 6.71 0.11 13.77
CA LEU A 1054 7.99 -0.37 14.28
C LEU A 1054 8.94 -0.78 13.14
N ALA A 1055 8.41 -1.40 12.07
CA ALA A 1055 9.20 -1.73 10.89
C ALA A 1055 9.68 -0.48 10.12
N ARG A 1056 8.81 0.52 9.93
CA ARG A 1056 9.17 1.80 9.28
C ARG A 1056 10.21 2.59 10.07
N GLU A 1057 10.22 2.47 11.39
CA GLU A 1057 11.23 3.09 12.27
C GLU A 1057 12.50 2.25 12.44
N GLY A 1058 12.58 1.08 11.80
CA GLY A 1058 13.73 0.17 11.91
C GLY A 1058 13.89 -0.45 13.31
N ILE A 1059 12.83 -0.46 14.13
CA ILE A 1059 12.75 -1.22 15.39
C ILE A 1059 12.59 -2.70 15.08
N LEU A 1060 11.70 -3.02 14.15
CA LEU A 1060 11.60 -4.33 13.53
C LEU A 1060 12.14 -4.26 12.09
N ARG A 1061 12.47 -5.41 11.51
CA ARG A 1061 12.98 -5.50 10.14
C ARG A 1061 12.25 -6.61 9.39
N GLU A 1062 12.17 -6.47 8.07
CA GLU A 1062 11.86 -7.60 7.21
C GLU A 1062 12.95 -8.68 7.38
N VAL A 1063 12.52 -9.94 7.45
CA VAL A 1063 13.44 -11.07 7.62
C VAL A 1063 13.80 -11.70 6.28
N LYS A 1064 14.98 -12.32 6.19
CA LYS A 1064 15.46 -13.03 4.98
C LYS A 1064 15.14 -14.53 5.03
N ALA A 1065 14.99 -15.17 3.87
CA ALA A 1065 15.01 -16.63 3.80
C ALA A 1065 16.44 -17.16 3.88
N GLY A 1066 16.60 -18.43 4.24
CA GLY A 1066 17.89 -19.10 4.33
C GLY A 1066 18.37 -19.32 5.77
N ARG A 1067 19.67 -19.57 5.94
CA ARG A 1067 20.25 -19.93 7.24
C ARG A 1067 20.16 -18.84 8.31
N SER A 1068 20.24 -17.57 7.93
CA SER A 1068 20.13 -16.42 8.84
C SER A 1068 18.89 -15.60 8.47
N LEU A 1069 18.15 -15.15 9.48
CA LEU A 1069 17.01 -14.26 9.25
C LEU A 1069 17.43 -12.82 8.97
N VAL A 1070 18.70 -12.47 9.25
CA VAL A 1070 19.28 -11.15 9.03
C VAL A 1070 20.04 -11.08 7.70
N SER A 1071 20.95 -12.03 7.47
CA SER A 1071 21.84 -12.04 6.31
C SER A 1071 21.41 -12.98 5.18
N GLY A 1072 20.41 -13.83 5.42
CA GLY A 1072 20.00 -14.89 4.49
C GLY A 1072 21.04 -15.99 4.39
N GLY A 1073 21.36 -16.38 3.16
CA GLY A 1073 22.43 -17.33 2.83
C GLY A 1073 21.95 -18.77 2.64
N ASP A 1074 22.83 -19.59 2.06
CA ASP A 1074 22.52 -20.96 1.68
C ASP A 1074 22.09 -21.81 2.87
N ILE A 1075 21.08 -22.64 2.64
CA ILE A 1075 20.59 -23.60 3.63
C ILE A 1075 21.51 -24.82 3.62
N LEU A 1076 21.95 -25.26 4.79
CA LEU A 1076 22.90 -26.36 4.94
C LEU A 1076 22.20 -27.73 4.92
N PHE A 1077 21.85 -28.25 3.73
CA PHE A 1077 21.54 -29.67 3.50
C PHE A 1077 21.48 -30.07 2.02
#